data_AF-A0A7K5EAQ5-F1
#
_entry.id   AF-A0A7K5EAQ5-F1
#
_cell.length_a   1.000
_cell.length_b   1.000
_cell.length_c   1.000
_cell.angle_alpha   90.00
_cell.angle_beta   90.00
_cell.angle_gamma   90.00
#
_symmetry.space_group_name_H-M   'P 1'
#
loop_
_entity.id
_entity.type
_entity.pdbx_description
1 polymer ?
#
loop_
_entity_poly.entity_id
_entity_poly.type
_entity_poly.pdbx_seq_one_letter_code
_entity_poly.pdbx_strand_id
1 'polypeptide(L)'
;VLCASGGSLEQGELRRRLPGRPSAEQLAAVLRDAQRFTLVRRPGPAAAAAAEAQVAVVVATSPVRLCPEHFTGCPGHCGQLHLCKYHLKGFCRNELARKGCRFVHDIHSDHNLRVLKQYGLENLNRVELCQLLLQNDPSLLPEICLHYNKGDGVHGSCSFKTSCTKLHICQYFLRGHCRFGSSCKRSHDLLNPGCFEKLERQGMSSDIIKKLPSTYRNMYDIKNGNRNMHDIEDAKSSPCKDRKRSTGHDSSATKEDESQQICLHHLYKSCGFKGKCVRNHFHLPYRWQYSEGNTWKDFKNMEEIEKAYCDPKNLRFDYALTSEEVLFPFCICFLYMRYGFQEVRRLSTASSVTKPPHFILTTEWIWYWKDEYNTWQEYGKQGDLHAAATVSSDDLEKAYLAESSPKVTFKAGRHEYEINFVSMMQKNLHYKTERKICRRPKFVSQAEVEKTRARGVKHTERFKCIPAHWDKSALPELGFKLIELDSSSEEYKKVKVDFERTMPRAAIKKISRVQNPSLWELYQWQKDLMQKSNGGKAADERFLFHGTNKKDIDAICQQNFDWRICGLHGTVYGKGSYFARDASYSDNYCVTDSHTKTMFLARVLVGEFTPGSSDYVRPPMKDSQNFYDSCVNNSSNPSIFVIFEKQQIYPEYLIEY
;
A
#
# COMPACT_ATOMS: atom_id res chain seq x y z
N VAL A 1 33.08 3.44 -22.80
CA VAL A 1 32.43 2.75 -23.95
C VAL A 1 30.90 2.69 -23.83
N LEU A 2 30.34 2.02 -22.82
CA LEU A 2 28.87 1.92 -22.67
C LEU A 2 28.22 3.29 -22.47
N CYS A 3 28.71 4.09 -21.51
CA CYS A 3 28.18 5.44 -21.25
C CYS A 3 28.26 6.37 -22.48
N ALA A 4 29.38 6.33 -23.21
CA ALA A 4 29.53 7.03 -24.49
C ALA A 4 28.51 6.59 -25.54
N SER A 5 28.07 5.33 -25.49
CA SER A 5 27.11 4.74 -26.42
C SER A 5 25.66 4.81 -25.93
N GLY A 6 25.33 5.80 -25.10
CA GLY A 6 23.98 5.98 -24.55
C GLY A 6 23.63 5.01 -23.43
N GLY A 7 24.65 4.44 -22.77
CA GLY A 7 24.51 3.66 -21.54
C GLY A 7 24.15 2.19 -21.72
N SER A 8 24.00 1.71 -22.96
CA SER A 8 23.82 0.28 -23.27
C SER A 8 24.35 -0.09 -24.64
N LEU A 9 24.86 -1.30 -24.83
CA LEU A 9 25.26 -1.86 -26.13
C LEU A 9 24.92 -3.34 -26.22
N GLU A 10 24.66 -3.83 -27.42
CA GLU A 10 24.64 -5.27 -27.68
C GLU A 10 25.99 -5.90 -27.30
N GLN A 11 25.97 -7.08 -26.68
CA GLN A 11 27.17 -7.76 -26.20
C GLN A 11 28.18 -8.05 -27.31
N GLY A 12 27.72 -8.44 -28.49
CA GLY A 12 28.57 -8.65 -29.67
C GLY A 12 29.22 -7.35 -30.17
N GLU A 13 28.49 -6.24 -30.13
CA GLU A 13 29.01 -4.92 -30.50
C GLU A 13 30.00 -4.37 -29.46
N LEU A 14 29.70 -4.57 -28.18
CA LEU A 14 30.63 -4.21 -27.10
C LEU A 14 31.97 -4.93 -27.28
N ARG A 15 31.95 -6.22 -27.59
CA ARG A 15 33.17 -7.01 -27.85
C ARG A 15 33.99 -6.45 -29.01
N ARG A 16 33.35 -5.98 -30.08
CA ARG A 16 34.02 -5.37 -31.25
C ARG A 16 34.67 -4.02 -30.93
N ARG A 17 34.07 -3.23 -30.02
CA ARG A 17 34.55 -1.90 -29.63
C ARG A 17 35.61 -1.92 -28.53
N LEU A 18 35.79 -3.03 -27.83
CA LEU A 18 36.80 -3.14 -26.79
C LEU A 18 38.20 -3.35 -27.39
N PRO A 19 39.23 -2.64 -26.90
CA PRO A 19 40.62 -2.87 -27.27
C PRO A 19 41.02 -4.33 -27.02
N GLY A 20 41.75 -4.95 -27.95
CA GLY A 20 42.21 -6.33 -27.83
C GLY A 20 41.16 -7.41 -28.10
N ARG A 21 39.89 -7.05 -28.35
CA ARG A 21 38.78 -7.97 -28.70
C ARG A 21 38.75 -9.22 -27.79
N PRO A 22 38.43 -9.04 -26.50
CA PRO A 22 38.47 -10.13 -25.52
C PRO A 22 37.59 -11.30 -25.95
N SER A 23 37.96 -12.52 -25.53
CA SER A 23 37.14 -13.72 -25.78
C SER A 23 35.75 -13.58 -25.13
N ALA A 24 34.80 -14.41 -25.55
CA ALA A 24 33.45 -14.39 -24.98
C ALA A 24 33.48 -14.66 -23.47
N GLU A 25 34.36 -15.54 -23.02
CA GLU A 25 34.57 -15.95 -21.63
C GLU A 25 35.19 -14.82 -20.81
N GLN A 26 36.21 -14.14 -21.35
CA GLN A 26 36.86 -12.99 -20.71
C GLN A 26 35.86 -11.84 -20.54
N LEU A 27 35.08 -11.54 -21.59
CA LEU A 27 34.05 -10.50 -21.51
C LEU A 27 32.95 -10.89 -20.52
N ALA A 28 32.46 -12.14 -20.55
CA ALA A 28 31.46 -12.62 -19.60
C ALA A 28 31.95 -12.50 -18.15
N ALA A 29 33.24 -12.77 -17.89
CA ALA A 29 33.82 -12.66 -16.57
C ALA A 29 33.76 -11.24 -15.98
N VAL A 30 34.05 -10.23 -16.80
CA VAL A 30 33.95 -8.81 -16.42
C VAL A 30 32.50 -8.39 -16.24
N LEU A 31 31.60 -8.89 -17.09
CA LEU A 31 30.18 -8.56 -17.05
C LEU A 31 29.41 -9.20 -15.89
N ARG A 32 30.02 -10.08 -15.09
CA ARG A 32 29.42 -10.64 -13.88
C ARG A 32 29.26 -9.62 -12.75
N ASP A 33 29.95 -8.49 -12.81
CA ASP A 33 29.82 -7.44 -11.80
C ASP A 33 28.47 -6.72 -11.92
N ALA A 34 27.48 -7.20 -11.16
CA ALA A 34 26.13 -6.68 -11.13
C ALA A 34 26.03 -5.24 -10.58
N GLN A 35 27.07 -4.73 -9.90
CA GLN A 35 27.14 -3.33 -9.48
C GLN A 35 27.49 -2.40 -10.64
N ARG A 36 28.08 -2.94 -11.72
CA ARG A 36 28.59 -2.17 -12.87
C ARG A 36 27.86 -2.46 -14.18
N PHE A 37 27.28 -3.64 -14.32
CA PHE A 37 26.62 -4.08 -15.55
C PHE A 37 25.31 -4.82 -15.25
N THR A 38 24.31 -4.60 -16.10
CA THR A 38 23.10 -5.40 -16.13
C THR A 38 22.96 -6.01 -17.53
N LEU A 39 22.89 -7.34 -17.61
CA LEU A 39 22.63 -8.05 -18.87
C LEU A 39 21.14 -8.26 -19.03
N VAL A 40 20.60 -7.91 -20.19
CA VAL A 40 19.19 -8.09 -20.56
C VAL A 40 19.07 -8.60 -21.98
N ARG A 41 17.90 -9.15 -22.32
CA ARG A 41 17.57 -9.54 -23.69
C ARG A 41 16.58 -8.54 -24.29
N ARG A 42 16.90 -7.99 -25.46
CA ARG A 42 16.04 -7.06 -26.21
C ARG A 42 15.66 -7.68 -27.56
N PRO A 43 14.48 -7.36 -28.13
CA PRO A 43 14.15 -7.75 -29.50
C PRO A 43 15.17 -7.18 -30.50
N GLY A 44 15.72 -8.04 -31.38
CA GLY A 44 16.71 -7.63 -32.36
C GLY A 44 16.16 -6.72 -33.47
N PRO A 45 17.00 -5.93 -34.15
CA PRO A 45 16.57 -5.02 -35.24
C PRO A 45 15.97 -5.75 -36.46
N ALA A 46 16.34 -7.01 -36.69
CA ALA A 46 15.88 -7.81 -37.83
C ALA A 46 14.58 -8.61 -37.57
N ALA A 47 14.00 -8.51 -36.37
CA ALA A 47 12.90 -9.36 -35.90
C ALA A 47 11.50 -8.95 -36.41
N ALA A 48 11.41 -8.13 -37.47
CA ALA A 48 10.12 -7.78 -38.08
C ALA A 48 9.56 -8.90 -38.98
N ALA A 49 10.33 -9.95 -39.31
CA ALA A 49 9.95 -10.95 -40.31
C ALA A 49 10.09 -12.42 -39.91
N ALA A 50 10.71 -12.77 -38.77
CA ALA A 50 10.81 -14.16 -38.32
C ALA A 50 10.86 -14.23 -36.78
N ALA A 51 10.27 -15.28 -36.22
CA ALA A 51 10.06 -15.47 -34.79
C ALA A 51 11.30 -15.17 -33.90
N GLU A 52 11.08 -14.35 -32.86
CA GLU A 52 11.78 -14.30 -31.56
C GLU A 52 13.32 -14.38 -31.49
N ALA A 53 14.07 -13.71 -32.37
CA ALA A 53 15.50 -13.49 -32.12
C ALA A 53 15.72 -12.37 -31.07
N GLN A 54 15.87 -12.77 -29.80
CA GLN A 54 16.29 -11.87 -28.72
C GLN A 54 17.82 -11.70 -28.71
N VAL A 55 18.29 -10.47 -28.55
CA VAL A 55 19.71 -10.10 -28.53
C VAL A 55 20.14 -9.74 -27.11
N ALA A 56 21.30 -10.23 -26.67
CA ALA A 56 21.89 -9.88 -25.39
C ALA A 56 22.47 -8.46 -25.41
N VAL A 57 22.02 -7.63 -24.47
CA VAL A 57 22.40 -6.22 -24.33
C VAL A 57 22.97 -6.00 -22.94
N VAL A 58 24.12 -5.33 -22.90
CA VAL A 58 24.82 -4.92 -21.69
C VAL A 58 24.44 -3.47 -21.39
N VAL A 59 23.88 -3.23 -20.21
CA VAL A 59 23.50 -1.90 -19.71
C VAL A 59 24.48 -1.49 -18.61
N ALA A 60 24.95 -0.25 -18.63
CA ALA A 60 25.83 0.29 -17.59
C ALA A 60 25.05 0.59 -16.30
N THR A 61 25.49 0.03 -15.20
CA THR A 61 24.83 0.10 -13.89
C THR A 61 25.77 0.73 -12.89
N SER A 62 25.22 1.46 -11.93
CA SER A 62 26.02 2.03 -10.85
C SER A 62 25.16 2.31 -9.62
N PRO A 63 25.66 2.05 -8.40
CA PRO A 63 25.00 2.44 -7.16
C PRO A 63 25.18 3.93 -6.81
N VAL A 64 25.99 4.68 -7.57
CA VAL A 64 26.27 6.11 -7.29
C VAL A 64 25.01 6.97 -7.46
N ARG A 65 24.73 7.82 -6.47
CA ARG A 65 23.58 8.75 -6.44
C ARG A 65 24.02 10.16 -6.07
N LEU A 66 23.15 11.15 -6.32
CA LEU A 66 23.34 12.51 -5.80
C LEU A 66 23.02 12.57 -4.31
N CYS A 67 23.74 13.38 -3.56
CA CYS A 67 23.49 13.58 -2.14
C CYS A 67 22.25 14.46 -1.90
N PRO A 68 21.21 13.96 -1.22
CA PRO A 68 20.02 14.75 -0.91
C PRO A 68 20.30 15.85 0.13
N GLU A 69 21.27 15.63 1.01
CA GLU A 69 21.65 16.54 2.11
C GLU A 69 22.76 17.53 1.74
N HIS A 70 23.23 17.54 0.49
CA HIS A 70 24.28 18.48 0.06
C HIS A 70 23.85 19.94 0.31
N PHE A 71 22.56 20.25 0.13
CA PHE A 71 22.02 21.57 0.38
C PHE A 71 21.94 21.94 1.88
N THR A 72 21.75 20.95 2.75
CA THR A 72 21.54 21.15 4.20
C THR A 72 22.84 21.14 5.01
N GLY A 73 24.00 21.14 4.35
CA GLY A 73 25.30 21.24 4.99
C GLY A 73 26.05 19.91 5.16
N CYS A 74 25.87 18.96 4.24
CA CYS A 74 26.59 17.68 4.28
C CYS A 74 28.11 17.87 4.47
N PRO A 75 28.74 17.21 5.47
CA PRO A 75 30.16 17.41 5.80
C PRO A 75 31.15 16.77 4.81
N GLY A 76 30.68 16.10 3.75
CA GLY A 76 31.56 15.53 2.71
C GLY A 76 32.05 14.10 2.97
N HIS A 77 31.39 13.36 3.87
CA HIS A 77 31.66 11.94 4.15
C HIS A 77 30.50 11.01 3.73
N CYS A 78 29.55 11.49 2.92
CA CYS A 78 28.30 10.79 2.61
C CYS A 78 28.41 9.66 1.57
N GLY A 79 29.55 9.49 0.90
CA GLY A 79 29.72 8.52 -0.18
C GLY A 79 28.85 8.79 -1.43
N GLN A 80 28.24 9.97 -1.54
CA GLN A 80 27.34 10.37 -2.63
C GLN A 80 27.85 11.63 -3.32
N LEU A 81 27.49 11.82 -4.59
CA LEU A 81 27.97 12.96 -5.38
C LEU A 81 27.31 14.26 -4.95
N HIS A 82 28.12 15.29 -4.72
CA HIS A 82 27.69 16.65 -4.53
C HIS A 82 27.67 17.34 -5.88
N LEU A 83 26.51 17.32 -6.56
CA LEU A 83 26.36 17.95 -7.87
C LEU A 83 25.03 18.66 -8.03
N CYS A 84 25.05 19.74 -8.80
CA CYS A 84 23.85 20.43 -9.25
C CYS A 84 23.09 19.57 -10.25
N LYS A 85 21.90 19.09 -9.85
CA LYS A 85 21.01 18.29 -10.73
C LYS A 85 20.64 19.00 -12.03
N TYR A 86 20.56 20.33 -12.02
CA TYR A 86 20.22 21.15 -13.19
C TYR A 86 21.41 21.28 -14.14
N HIS A 87 22.63 21.48 -13.60
CA HIS A 87 23.85 21.47 -14.39
C HIS A 87 24.09 20.10 -15.03
N LEU A 88 23.78 19.01 -14.33
CA LEU A 88 23.85 17.64 -14.86
C LEU A 88 22.91 17.45 -16.06
N LYS A 89 21.69 18.01 -15.99
CA LYS A 89 20.69 17.98 -17.09
C LYS A 89 21.01 18.93 -18.24
N GLY A 90 22.12 19.66 -18.17
CA GLY A 90 22.61 20.55 -19.22
C GLY A 90 22.18 22.01 -19.11
N PHE A 91 21.34 22.37 -18.13
CA PHE A 91 20.86 23.74 -17.98
C PHE A 91 20.76 24.14 -16.50
N CYS A 92 21.68 24.97 -16.02
CA CYS A 92 21.58 25.61 -14.70
C CYS A 92 21.31 27.11 -14.85
N ARG A 93 20.15 27.58 -14.33
CA ARG A 93 19.77 29.01 -14.40
C ARG A 93 20.77 29.94 -13.70
N ASN A 94 21.40 29.49 -12.62
CA ASN A 94 22.36 30.31 -11.87
C ASN A 94 23.65 30.53 -12.67
N GLU A 95 24.13 29.50 -13.36
CA GLU A 95 25.31 29.58 -14.23
C GLU A 95 25.09 30.52 -15.41
N LEU A 96 23.92 30.43 -16.06
CA LEU A 96 23.54 31.33 -17.16
C LEU A 96 23.37 32.78 -16.70
N ALA A 97 22.84 32.98 -15.48
CA ALA A 97 22.70 34.30 -14.88
C ALA A 97 24.01 34.86 -14.30
N ARG A 98 25.15 34.15 -14.46
CA ARG A 98 26.45 34.47 -13.84
C ARG A 98 26.36 34.66 -12.31
N LYS A 99 25.37 34.01 -11.68
CA LYS A 99 25.20 33.97 -10.22
C LYS A 99 25.88 32.70 -9.71
N GLY A 100 26.63 32.80 -8.60
CA GLY A 100 27.24 31.63 -7.96
C GLY A 100 26.18 30.57 -7.64
N CYS A 101 26.31 29.36 -8.19
CA CYS A 101 25.42 28.25 -7.85
C CYS A 101 25.82 27.70 -6.48
N ARG A 102 24.84 27.51 -5.59
CA ARG A 102 25.06 26.90 -4.26
C ARG A 102 25.40 25.41 -4.34
N PHE A 103 25.18 24.79 -5.48
CA PHE A 103 25.50 23.39 -5.75
C PHE A 103 26.77 23.32 -6.60
N VAL A 104 27.58 22.30 -6.36
CA VAL A 104 28.84 22.09 -7.11
C VAL A 104 28.54 21.73 -8.57
N HIS A 105 29.21 22.40 -9.50
CA HIS A 105 29.14 22.10 -10.93
C HIS A 105 30.33 21.25 -11.40
N ASP A 106 31.43 21.30 -10.66
CA ASP A 106 32.62 20.51 -10.95
C ASP A 106 32.44 19.04 -10.52
N ILE A 107 32.37 18.18 -11.52
CA ILE A 107 32.29 16.72 -11.35
C ILE A 107 33.56 16.12 -10.74
N HIS A 108 34.69 16.83 -10.79
CA HIS A 108 35.98 16.40 -10.26
C HIS A 108 36.40 17.18 -9.01
N SER A 109 35.47 17.84 -8.32
CA SER A 109 35.74 18.42 -7.01
C SER A 109 36.35 17.37 -6.06
N ASP A 110 37.16 17.78 -5.09
CA ASP A 110 37.87 16.84 -4.20
C ASP A 110 36.96 15.78 -3.57
N HIS A 111 35.74 16.17 -3.19
CA HIS A 111 34.73 15.25 -2.68
C HIS A 111 34.24 14.27 -3.76
N ASN A 112 33.82 14.79 -4.91
CA ASN A 112 33.28 13.97 -5.98
C ASN A 112 34.34 13.03 -6.55
N LEU A 113 35.60 13.44 -6.65
CA LEU A 113 36.68 12.60 -7.13
C LEU A 113 36.94 11.41 -6.20
N ARG A 114 36.84 11.59 -4.87
CA ARG A 114 36.92 10.47 -3.91
C ARG A 114 35.77 9.48 -4.12
N VAL A 115 34.54 9.98 -4.28
CA VAL A 115 33.37 9.14 -4.54
C VAL A 115 33.52 8.42 -5.89
N LEU A 116 33.92 9.11 -6.96
CA LEU A 116 34.10 8.49 -8.28
C LEU A 116 35.17 7.40 -8.26
N LYS A 117 36.30 7.63 -7.58
CA LYS A 117 37.37 6.62 -7.40
C LYS A 117 36.88 5.39 -6.63
N GLN A 118 36.04 5.57 -5.61
CA GLN A 118 35.46 4.46 -4.85
C GLN A 118 34.67 3.48 -5.74
N TYR A 119 34.07 3.98 -6.82
CA TYR A 119 33.25 3.18 -7.74
C TYR A 119 33.92 2.93 -9.10
N GLY A 120 35.20 3.29 -9.28
CA GLY A 120 35.94 3.12 -10.53
C GLY A 120 35.35 3.91 -11.71
N LEU A 121 34.89 5.14 -11.45
CA LEU A 121 34.23 6.05 -12.41
C LEU A 121 35.02 7.34 -12.66
N GLU A 122 36.24 7.46 -12.13
CA GLU A 122 37.06 8.67 -12.18
C GLU A 122 37.45 9.11 -13.59
N ASN A 123 37.44 8.17 -14.55
CA ASN A 123 37.78 8.42 -15.95
C ASN A 123 36.57 8.81 -16.81
N LEU A 124 35.35 8.85 -16.25
CA LEU A 124 34.17 9.26 -17.00
C LEU A 124 34.13 10.78 -17.13
N ASN A 125 33.93 11.25 -18.37
CA ASN A 125 33.67 12.67 -18.59
C ASN A 125 32.23 13.04 -18.18
N ARG A 126 31.93 14.34 -18.16
CA ARG A 126 30.62 14.89 -17.76
C ARG A 126 29.44 14.28 -18.51
N VAL A 127 29.56 14.07 -19.82
CA VAL A 127 28.45 13.54 -20.64
C VAL A 127 28.21 12.06 -20.31
N GLU A 128 29.28 11.30 -20.12
CA GLU A 128 29.22 9.88 -19.76
C GLU A 128 28.68 9.67 -18.35
N LEU A 129 29.15 10.45 -17.38
CA LEU A 129 28.67 10.41 -16.00
C LEU A 129 27.18 10.81 -15.93
N CYS A 130 26.78 11.83 -16.70
CA CYS A 130 25.38 12.21 -16.81
C CYS A 130 24.51 11.08 -17.36
N GLN A 131 24.91 10.44 -18.45
CA GLN A 131 24.19 9.28 -19.00
C GLN A 131 24.05 8.16 -17.96
N LEU A 132 25.12 7.86 -17.23
CA LEU A 132 25.13 6.83 -16.20
C LEU A 132 24.18 7.18 -15.04
N LEU A 133 24.21 8.42 -14.55
CA LEU A 133 23.35 8.86 -13.45
C LEU A 133 21.87 8.90 -13.86
N LEU A 134 21.53 9.43 -15.04
CA LEU A 134 20.14 9.53 -15.50
C LEU A 134 19.44 8.17 -15.61
N GLN A 135 20.15 7.10 -16.00
CA GLN A 135 19.55 5.76 -16.08
C GLN A 135 19.56 4.98 -14.77
N ASN A 136 20.39 5.37 -13.79
CA ASN A 136 20.51 4.67 -12.49
C ASN A 136 19.76 5.37 -11.35
N ASP A 137 19.49 6.68 -11.45
CA ASP A 137 18.76 7.47 -10.45
C ASP A 137 17.43 7.98 -11.02
N PRO A 138 16.30 7.31 -10.70
CA PRO A 138 14.98 7.70 -11.20
C PRO A 138 14.55 9.11 -10.79
N SER A 139 15.09 9.67 -9.70
CA SER A 139 14.75 11.03 -9.25
C SER A 139 15.24 12.12 -10.21
N LEU A 140 16.20 11.79 -11.09
CA LEU A 140 16.72 12.69 -12.10
C LEU A 140 15.88 12.69 -13.37
N LEU A 141 15.05 11.66 -13.60
CA LEU A 141 14.19 11.60 -14.79
C LEU A 141 12.84 12.29 -14.56
N PRO A 142 12.24 12.87 -15.62
CA PRO A 142 10.90 13.42 -15.53
C PRO A 142 9.87 12.33 -15.18
N GLU A 143 8.83 12.69 -14.45
CA GLU A 143 7.76 11.74 -14.18
C GLU A 143 6.83 11.55 -15.39
N ILE A 144 6.44 10.31 -15.66
CA ILE A 144 5.45 9.98 -16.70
C ILE A 144 4.05 10.02 -16.07
N CYS A 145 3.10 10.67 -16.73
CA CYS A 145 1.73 10.72 -16.27
C CYS A 145 1.04 9.35 -16.45
N LEU A 146 0.75 8.67 -15.33
CA LEU A 146 0.06 7.38 -15.34
C LEU A 146 -1.39 7.52 -15.83
N HIS A 147 -2.06 8.64 -15.51
CA HIS A 147 -3.43 8.91 -15.95
C HIS A 147 -3.51 9.16 -17.46
N TYR A 148 -2.49 9.78 -18.06
CA TYR A 148 -2.40 9.90 -19.52
C TYR A 148 -2.30 8.53 -20.19
N ASN A 149 -1.66 7.56 -19.54
CA ASN A 149 -1.53 6.19 -20.06
C ASN A 149 -2.78 5.32 -19.85
N LYS A 150 -3.85 5.86 -19.27
CA LYS A 150 -5.12 5.17 -18.99
C LYS A 150 -6.30 5.91 -19.64
N GLY A 151 -7.43 5.24 -19.82
CA GLY A 151 -8.66 5.81 -20.38
C GLY A 151 -8.61 6.07 -21.89
N ASP A 152 -9.66 6.71 -22.41
CA ASP A 152 -9.81 7.08 -23.82
C ASP A 152 -9.62 8.60 -24.04
N GLY A 153 -9.42 9.03 -25.29
CA GLY A 153 -9.21 10.43 -25.66
C GLY A 153 -7.75 10.91 -25.70
N VAL A 154 -7.53 12.10 -26.27
CA VAL A 154 -6.19 12.68 -26.60
C VAL A 154 -5.28 12.87 -25.38
N HIS A 155 -5.85 12.99 -24.17
CA HIS A 155 -5.12 13.10 -22.91
C HIS A 155 -5.36 11.91 -21.96
N GLY A 156 -6.10 10.89 -22.40
CA GLY A 156 -6.49 9.77 -21.55
C GLY A 156 -7.32 10.24 -20.36
N SER A 157 -7.12 9.61 -19.20
CA SER A 157 -7.79 9.94 -17.94
C SER A 157 -7.13 11.11 -17.18
N CYS A 158 -6.16 11.82 -17.77
CA CYS A 158 -5.50 12.94 -17.10
C CYS A 158 -6.42 14.17 -17.05
N SER A 159 -6.92 14.50 -15.86
CA SER A 159 -7.75 15.68 -15.60
C SER A 159 -7.04 17.00 -15.90
N PHE A 160 -5.72 17.04 -15.74
CA PHE A 160 -4.89 18.23 -15.97
C PHE A 160 -4.53 18.48 -17.44
N LYS A 161 -4.82 17.55 -18.37
CA LYS A 161 -4.65 17.76 -19.83
C LYS A 161 -3.32 18.45 -20.19
N THR A 162 -3.34 19.62 -20.82
CA THR A 162 -2.14 20.38 -21.22
C THR A 162 -1.38 20.99 -20.03
N SER A 163 -2.05 21.30 -18.92
CA SER A 163 -1.45 21.87 -17.70
C SER A 163 -0.78 20.82 -16.79
N CYS A 164 -0.87 19.53 -17.11
CA CYS A 164 -0.19 18.48 -16.35
C CYS A 164 1.33 18.69 -16.33
N THR A 165 1.95 18.65 -15.15
CA THR A 165 3.42 18.80 -14.99
C THR A 165 4.20 17.54 -15.33
N LYS A 166 3.52 16.38 -15.39
CA LYS A 166 4.09 15.08 -15.77
C LYS A 166 4.05 14.87 -17.29
N LEU A 167 4.95 14.06 -17.83
CA LEU A 167 5.05 13.81 -19.26
C LEU A 167 3.88 12.97 -19.79
N HIS A 168 3.28 13.44 -20.88
CA HIS A 168 2.20 12.75 -21.60
C HIS A 168 2.77 11.91 -22.74
N ILE A 169 3.49 10.84 -22.38
CA ILE A 169 4.12 9.90 -23.30
C ILE A 169 3.70 8.47 -22.95
N CYS A 170 3.66 7.60 -23.96
CA CYS A 170 3.39 6.18 -23.80
C CYS A 170 4.45 5.52 -22.90
N GLN A 171 4.03 5.05 -21.73
CA GLN A 171 4.92 4.37 -20.79
C GLN A 171 5.46 3.06 -21.37
N TYR A 172 4.65 2.34 -22.15
CA TYR A 172 5.08 1.09 -22.79
C TYR A 172 6.14 1.33 -23.88
N PHE A 173 6.11 2.49 -24.55
CA PHE A 173 7.15 2.89 -25.50
C PHE A 173 8.48 3.16 -24.80
N LEU A 174 8.47 3.92 -23.70
CA LEU A 174 9.68 4.18 -22.91
C LEU A 174 10.24 2.92 -22.25
N ARG A 175 9.39 1.92 -21.98
CA ARG A 175 9.81 0.57 -21.58
C ARG A 175 10.30 -0.28 -22.75
N GLY A 176 10.02 0.11 -24.00
CA GLY A 176 10.36 -0.67 -25.18
C GLY A 176 9.46 -1.88 -25.47
N HIS A 177 8.25 -1.91 -24.94
CA HIS A 177 7.28 -3.01 -25.01
C HIS A 177 5.93 -2.56 -25.61
N CYS A 178 5.88 -1.42 -26.31
CA CYS A 178 4.64 -0.96 -26.94
C CYS A 178 4.29 -1.82 -28.16
N ARG A 179 3.25 -2.64 -28.02
CA ARG A 179 2.77 -3.54 -29.08
C ARG A 179 2.09 -2.85 -30.25
N PHE A 180 1.77 -1.56 -30.11
CA PHE A 180 1.01 -0.81 -31.11
C PHE A 180 1.91 0.01 -32.05
N GLY A 181 3.21 0.13 -31.78
CA GLY A 181 4.14 0.86 -32.65
C GLY A 181 3.66 2.28 -32.97
N SER A 182 3.70 2.67 -34.24
CA SER A 182 3.20 3.96 -34.74
C SER A 182 1.67 4.12 -34.63
N SER A 183 0.92 3.03 -34.49
CA SER A 183 -0.54 3.05 -34.31
C SER A 183 -0.97 3.24 -32.85
N CYS A 184 -0.03 3.47 -31.93
CA CYS A 184 -0.36 3.67 -30.52
C CYS A 184 -1.19 4.94 -30.32
N LYS A 185 -2.30 4.82 -29.56
CA LYS A 185 -3.12 5.97 -29.14
C LYS A 185 -2.37 6.97 -28.24
N ARG A 186 -1.18 6.61 -27.74
CA ARG A 186 -0.35 7.42 -26.84
C ARG A 186 0.90 7.89 -27.58
N SER A 187 1.30 9.13 -27.35
CA SER A 187 2.45 9.74 -28.04
C SER A 187 3.73 8.97 -27.76
N HIS A 188 4.48 8.70 -28.82
CA HIS A 188 5.86 8.19 -28.78
C HIS A 188 6.89 9.29 -29.07
N ASP A 189 6.41 10.51 -29.33
CA ASP A 189 7.26 11.63 -29.72
C ASP A 189 7.49 12.59 -28.55
N LEU A 190 8.71 12.54 -28.02
CA LEU A 190 9.20 13.45 -26.97
C LEU A 190 9.56 14.85 -27.50
N LEU A 191 9.71 15.00 -28.82
CA LEU A 191 10.04 16.26 -29.47
C LEU A 191 8.77 17.03 -29.88
N ASN A 192 7.58 16.48 -29.62
CA ASN A 192 6.33 17.21 -29.74
C ASN A 192 6.42 18.52 -28.93
N PRO A 193 6.00 19.68 -29.49
CA PRO A 193 6.15 20.99 -28.85
C PRO A 193 5.71 21.04 -27.39
N GLY A 194 4.57 20.40 -27.04
CA GLY A 194 4.05 20.40 -25.68
C GLY A 194 4.82 19.50 -24.69
N CYS A 195 5.53 18.48 -25.17
CA CYS A 195 6.42 17.66 -24.35
C CYS A 195 7.81 18.27 -24.25
N PHE A 196 8.33 18.78 -25.37
CA PHE A 196 9.62 19.43 -25.46
C PHE A 196 9.70 20.66 -24.53
N GLU A 197 8.71 21.55 -24.58
CA GLU A 197 8.67 22.73 -23.71
C GLU A 197 8.65 22.36 -22.22
N LYS A 198 7.96 21.29 -21.83
CA LYS A 198 7.94 20.79 -20.44
C LYS A 198 9.30 20.29 -20.00
N LEU A 199 10.02 19.59 -20.89
CA LEU A 199 11.36 19.07 -20.63
C LEU A 199 12.38 20.20 -20.51
N GLU A 200 12.29 21.22 -21.36
CA GLU A 200 13.13 22.42 -21.27
C GLU A 200 12.86 23.21 -19.98
N ARG A 201 11.60 23.38 -19.59
CA ARG A 201 11.23 24.00 -18.30
C ARG A 201 11.81 23.25 -17.10
N GLN A 202 11.99 21.93 -17.20
CA GLN A 202 12.66 21.09 -16.20
C GLN A 202 14.20 21.14 -16.28
N GLY A 203 14.76 21.92 -17.21
CA GLY A 203 16.19 22.15 -17.35
C GLY A 203 16.93 21.07 -18.13
N MET A 204 16.26 20.36 -19.05
CA MET A 204 16.89 19.36 -19.91
C MET A 204 17.32 19.96 -21.25
N SER A 205 18.57 19.71 -21.65
CA SER A 205 19.06 20.07 -22.99
C SER A 205 18.47 19.18 -24.10
N SER A 206 18.40 19.72 -25.33
CA SER A 206 17.91 18.98 -26.51
C SER A 206 18.64 17.65 -26.73
N ASP A 207 19.95 17.60 -26.49
CA ASP A 207 20.76 16.37 -26.64
C ASP A 207 20.40 15.30 -25.62
N ILE A 208 20.03 15.68 -24.40
CA ILE A 208 19.55 14.75 -23.37
C ILE A 208 18.13 14.28 -23.71
N ILE A 209 17.26 15.18 -24.17
CA ILE A 209 15.88 14.85 -24.56
C ILE A 209 15.85 13.76 -25.64
N LYS A 210 16.70 13.88 -26.67
CA LYS A 210 16.83 12.86 -27.74
C LYS A 210 17.24 11.48 -27.20
N LYS A 211 18.00 11.43 -26.11
CA LYS A 211 18.49 10.20 -25.46
C LYS A 211 17.55 9.65 -24.40
N LEU A 212 16.46 10.35 -24.04
CA LEU A 212 15.54 9.91 -23.00
C LEU A 212 14.90 8.54 -23.29
N PRO A 213 14.43 8.19 -24.51
CA PRO A 213 13.83 6.88 -24.76
C PRO A 213 14.74 5.72 -24.39
N SER A 214 16.01 5.75 -24.81
CA SER A 214 17.00 4.74 -24.45
C SER A 214 17.35 4.78 -22.97
N THR A 215 17.42 5.97 -22.37
CA THR A 215 17.71 6.15 -20.94
C THR A 215 16.60 5.57 -20.05
N TYR A 216 15.32 5.81 -20.36
CA TYR A 216 14.21 5.16 -19.64
C TYR A 216 14.23 3.64 -19.85
N ARG A 217 14.51 3.17 -21.07
CA ARG A 217 14.62 1.74 -21.34
C ARG A 217 15.72 1.10 -20.50
N ASN A 218 16.91 1.71 -20.46
CA ASN A 218 18.01 1.29 -19.61
C ASN A 218 17.62 1.28 -18.13
N MET A 219 16.94 2.33 -17.64
CA MET A 219 16.47 2.40 -16.25
C MET A 219 15.49 1.26 -15.92
N TYR A 220 14.54 0.95 -16.80
CA TYR A 220 13.64 -0.19 -16.61
C TYR A 220 14.39 -1.52 -16.70
N ASP A 221 15.36 -1.64 -17.60
CA ASP A 221 16.21 -2.84 -17.74
C ASP A 221 17.10 -3.05 -16.50
N ILE A 222 17.62 -1.98 -15.88
CA ILE A 222 18.35 -2.06 -14.61
C ILE A 222 17.39 -2.49 -13.48
N LYS A 223 16.18 -1.92 -13.44
CA LYS A 223 15.15 -2.27 -12.46
C LYS A 223 14.66 -3.71 -12.61
N ASN A 224 14.57 -4.22 -13.83
CA ASN A 224 14.03 -5.54 -14.15
C ASN A 224 15.10 -6.61 -14.39
N GLY A 225 16.35 -6.23 -14.66
CA GLY A 225 17.46 -7.15 -14.99
C GLY A 225 17.93 -7.99 -13.81
N ASN A 226 17.56 -7.59 -12.59
CA ASN A 226 17.64 -8.45 -11.40
C ASN A 226 16.55 -9.56 -11.36
N ARG A 227 15.81 -9.79 -12.46
CA ARG A 227 14.70 -10.76 -12.53
C ARG A 227 14.92 -12.03 -13.35
N ASN A 228 15.93 -12.26 -14.19
CA ASN A 228 15.99 -13.52 -14.98
C ASN A 228 17.37 -13.93 -15.53
N MET A 229 17.82 -15.15 -15.18
CA MET A 229 18.66 -16.01 -16.04
C MET A 229 18.37 -17.53 -15.90
N HIS A 230 17.19 -17.93 -15.45
CA HIS A 230 16.65 -19.29 -15.61
C HIS A 230 15.18 -19.19 -15.98
N ASP A 231 14.66 -20.17 -16.72
CA ASP A 231 13.30 -20.27 -17.28
C ASP A 231 13.15 -19.79 -18.74
N ILE A 232 13.89 -20.44 -19.64
CA ILE A 232 13.38 -20.76 -20.98
C ILE A 232 13.19 -22.26 -21.01
N GLU A 233 11.99 -22.71 -20.65
CA GLU A 233 11.36 -23.98 -21.05
C GLU A 233 10.06 -24.07 -20.25
N ASP A 234 9.00 -23.46 -20.79
CA ASP A 234 7.59 -23.90 -20.60
C ASP A 234 6.64 -22.88 -21.21
N ALA A 235 6.65 -22.83 -22.55
CA ALA A 235 5.66 -22.09 -23.32
C ALA A 235 5.26 -22.91 -24.55
N LYS A 236 4.48 -23.98 -24.34
CA LYS A 236 3.63 -24.57 -25.39
C LYS A 236 2.25 -24.95 -24.84
N SER A 237 1.23 -24.61 -25.64
CA SER A 237 -0.24 -24.75 -25.45
C SER A 237 -0.89 -23.62 -24.62
N SER A 238 -1.98 -22.95 -25.02
CA SER A 238 -2.81 -22.93 -26.23
C SER A 238 -3.78 -21.71 -26.11
N PRO A 239 -4.58 -21.35 -27.14
CA PRO A 239 -4.97 -19.95 -27.42
C PRO A 239 -6.35 -19.48 -26.90
N CYS A 240 -6.41 -18.15 -26.68
CA CYS A 240 -7.55 -17.22 -26.78
C CYS A 240 -8.95 -17.65 -26.29
N LYS A 241 -9.44 -16.93 -25.27
CA LYS A 241 -10.67 -16.09 -25.34
C LYS A 241 -10.75 -15.21 -24.08
N ASP A 242 -10.44 -13.92 -24.21
CA ASP A 242 -10.83 -12.91 -23.22
C ASP A 242 -11.37 -11.66 -23.92
N ARG A 243 -12.71 -11.55 -23.91
CA ARG A 243 -13.43 -10.29 -24.09
C ARG A 243 -13.26 -9.48 -22.81
N LYS A 244 -12.37 -8.49 -22.86
CA LYS A 244 -12.16 -7.51 -21.79
C LYS A 244 -13.43 -6.69 -21.55
N ARG A 245 -13.96 -6.77 -20.32
CA ARG A 245 -14.79 -5.73 -19.71
C ARG A 245 -13.96 -4.97 -18.68
N SER A 246 -14.11 -3.66 -18.76
CA SER A 246 -13.39 -2.59 -18.11
C SER A 246 -13.31 -2.71 -16.58
N THR A 247 -12.13 -2.46 -16.02
CA THR A 247 -11.94 -2.19 -14.58
C THR A 247 -11.17 -0.89 -14.41
N GLY A 248 -11.89 0.12 -13.90
CA GLY A 248 -11.31 1.30 -13.27
C GLY A 248 -10.54 0.86 -12.02
N HIS A 249 -9.38 1.47 -11.81
CA HIS A 249 -8.48 1.19 -10.71
C HIS A 249 -8.23 2.50 -10.00
N ASP A 250 -8.86 2.68 -8.84
CA ASP A 250 -8.40 3.61 -7.81
C ASP A 250 -8.61 2.96 -6.44
N SER A 251 -7.51 2.42 -5.92
CA SER A 251 -7.31 1.89 -4.56
C SER A 251 -6.00 1.05 -4.58
N SER A 252 -4.82 1.68 -4.68
CA SER A 252 -3.55 0.94 -4.56
C SER A 252 -2.95 0.99 -3.16
N ALA A 253 -3.24 2.01 -2.35
CA ALA A 253 -2.67 2.12 -0.99
C ALA A 253 -3.27 1.09 -0.01
N THR A 254 -4.59 0.89 -0.02
CA THR A 254 -5.26 -0.05 0.90
C THR A 254 -5.12 -1.52 0.50
N LYS A 255 -4.92 -1.82 -0.79
CA LYS A 255 -4.74 -3.19 -1.29
C LYS A 255 -3.36 -3.76 -0.93
N GLU A 256 -2.33 -2.93 -0.92
CA GLU A 256 -0.98 -3.34 -0.49
C GLU A 256 -0.94 -3.64 1.02
N ASP A 257 -1.57 -2.81 1.85
CA ASP A 257 -1.60 -3.00 3.31
C ASP A 257 -2.32 -4.29 3.74
N GLU A 258 -3.50 -4.58 3.16
CA GLU A 258 -4.19 -5.84 3.47
C GLU A 258 -3.43 -7.08 2.97
N SER A 259 -2.72 -6.97 1.85
CA SER A 259 -1.86 -8.06 1.34
C SER A 259 -0.59 -8.29 2.14
N GLN A 260 -0.25 -7.38 3.05
CA GLN A 260 0.91 -7.47 3.95
C GLN A 260 0.50 -7.90 5.37
N GLN A 261 -0.78 -7.87 5.71
CA GLN A 261 -1.26 -8.37 7.01
C GLN A 261 -1.32 -9.90 7.07
N ILE A 262 -1.09 -10.45 8.25
CA ILE A 262 -1.28 -11.88 8.54
C ILE A 262 -2.77 -12.15 8.77
N CYS A 263 -3.29 -13.17 8.10
CA CYS A 263 -4.69 -13.57 8.18
C CYS A 263 -4.99 -14.17 9.56
N LEU A 264 -5.72 -13.43 10.39
CA LEU A 264 -6.20 -13.90 11.70
C LEU A 264 -6.96 -15.23 11.56
N HIS A 265 -7.86 -15.38 10.59
CA HIS A 265 -8.61 -16.63 10.38
C HIS A 265 -7.70 -17.82 10.03
N HIS A 266 -6.58 -17.60 9.34
CA HIS A 266 -5.62 -18.67 9.09
C HIS A 266 -4.88 -19.08 10.36
N LEU A 267 -4.54 -18.12 11.23
CA LEU A 267 -3.95 -18.41 12.54
C LEU A 267 -4.86 -19.28 13.43
N TYR A 268 -6.18 -19.32 13.16
CA TYR A 268 -7.16 -20.19 13.80
C TYR A 268 -7.57 -21.41 12.99
N LYS A 269 -6.87 -21.72 11.89
CA LYS A 269 -7.20 -22.83 10.96
C LYS A 269 -8.62 -22.75 10.36
N SER A 270 -9.25 -21.57 10.37
CA SER A 270 -10.63 -21.34 9.94
C SER A 270 -10.76 -20.51 8.65
N CYS A 271 -9.64 -20.20 7.98
CA CYS A 271 -9.69 -19.45 6.73
C CYS A 271 -10.29 -20.30 5.57
N GLY A 272 -11.55 -20.03 5.23
CA GLY A 272 -12.26 -20.68 4.12
C GLY A 272 -11.73 -20.35 2.72
N PHE A 273 -10.92 -19.29 2.59
CA PHE A 273 -10.41 -18.83 1.29
C PHE A 273 -9.14 -19.57 0.81
N LYS A 274 -8.51 -20.39 1.66
CA LYS A 274 -7.28 -21.17 1.33
C LYS A 274 -6.27 -20.32 0.53
N GLY A 275 -5.81 -20.79 -0.64
CA GLY A 275 -4.84 -20.09 -1.48
C GLY A 275 -5.37 -18.83 -2.19
N LYS A 276 -6.65 -18.48 -2.04
CA LYS A 276 -7.27 -17.27 -2.60
C LYS A 276 -7.38 -16.13 -1.58
N CYS A 277 -6.88 -16.32 -0.36
CA CYS A 277 -6.90 -15.25 0.64
C CYS A 277 -5.94 -14.13 0.22
N VAL A 278 -6.42 -12.88 0.25
CA VAL A 278 -5.60 -11.70 -0.05
C VAL A 278 -4.53 -11.48 1.04
N ARG A 279 -4.75 -11.98 2.26
CA ARG A 279 -3.86 -11.82 3.42
C ARG A 279 -2.87 -12.98 3.56
N ASN A 280 -1.73 -12.75 4.22
CA ASN A 280 -0.69 -13.76 4.40
C ASN A 280 -1.12 -14.88 5.35
N HIS A 281 -0.95 -16.13 4.92
CA HIS A 281 -1.15 -17.31 5.76
C HIS A 281 0.18 -17.66 6.44
N PHE A 282 0.27 -17.41 7.75
CA PHE A 282 1.43 -17.75 8.57
C PHE A 282 0.99 -18.21 9.97
N HIS A 283 1.83 -19.01 10.65
CA HIS A 283 1.47 -19.69 11.90
C HIS A 283 1.77 -18.87 13.17
N LEU A 284 2.40 -17.69 13.07
CA LEU A 284 2.66 -16.74 14.17
C LEU A 284 2.01 -15.38 13.86
N PRO A 285 1.71 -14.54 14.88
CA PRO A 285 1.11 -13.22 14.68
C PRO A 285 2.08 -12.18 14.10
N TYR A 286 3.35 -12.56 13.93
CA TYR A 286 4.41 -11.81 13.27
C TYR A 286 5.14 -12.73 12.28
N ARG A 287 5.73 -12.14 11.23
CA ARG A 287 6.60 -12.84 10.29
C ARG A 287 7.73 -11.92 9.85
N TRP A 288 8.96 -12.35 10.06
CA TRP A 288 10.15 -11.62 9.67
C TRP A 288 10.70 -12.15 8.35
N GLN A 289 10.90 -11.25 7.40
CA GLN A 289 11.40 -11.61 6.08
C GLN A 289 12.49 -10.66 5.62
N TYR A 290 13.46 -11.18 4.87
CA TYR A 290 14.42 -10.38 4.13
C TYR A 290 14.15 -10.48 2.63
N SER A 291 14.48 -9.40 1.92
CA SER A 291 14.34 -9.32 0.48
C SER A 291 15.49 -10.07 -0.18
N GLU A 292 15.15 -11.09 -0.96
CA GLU A 292 16.08 -11.78 -1.84
C GLU A 292 15.57 -11.65 -3.29
N GLY A 293 16.09 -10.67 -4.01
CA GLY A 293 15.59 -10.34 -5.36
C GLY A 293 14.17 -9.74 -5.31
N ASN A 294 13.17 -10.49 -5.79
CA ASN A 294 11.75 -10.07 -5.75
C ASN A 294 10.89 -10.94 -4.85
N THR A 295 11.50 -11.89 -4.16
CA THR A 295 10.82 -12.75 -3.21
C THR A 295 11.25 -12.35 -1.81
N TRP A 296 10.34 -12.55 -0.88
CA TRP A 296 10.60 -12.34 0.54
C TRP A 296 10.85 -13.70 1.16
N LYS A 297 12.05 -13.88 1.72
CA LYS A 297 12.45 -15.12 2.41
C LYS A 297 12.33 -14.96 3.91
N ASP A 298 11.89 -16.04 4.55
CA ASP A 298 11.68 -16.12 5.98
C ASP A 298 13.02 -16.26 6.74
N PHE A 299 13.18 -15.51 7.83
CA PHE A 299 14.26 -15.76 8.77
C PHE A 299 14.00 -17.06 9.55
N LYS A 300 15.06 -17.78 9.95
CA LYS A 300 14.91 -18.98 10.79
C LYS A 300 14.62 -18.64 12.25
N ASN A 301 15.31 -17.64 12.80
CA ASN A 301 15.25 -17.26 14.22
C ASN A 301 14.21 -16.15 14.46
N MET A 302 12.99 -16.30 13.91
CA MET A 302 12.00 -15.20 13.92
C MET A 302 11.54 -14.81 15.32
N GLU A 303 11.46 -15.77 16.23
CA GLU A 303 11.00 -15.53 17.60
C GLU A 303 12.03 -14.70 18.37
N GLU A 304 13.31 -15.00 18.22
CA GLU A 304 14.40 -14.24 18.84
C GLU A 304 14.50 -12.83 18.24
N ILE A 305 14.32 -12.70 16.93
CA ILE A 305 14.29 -11.39 16.25
C ILE A 305 13.09 -10.57 16.75
N GLU A 306 11.90 -11.16 16.83
CA GLU A 306 10.71 -10.50 17.34
C GLU A 306 10.91 -10.06 18.80
N LYS A 307 11.41 -10.95 19.66
CA LYS A 307 11.70 -10.65 21.06
C LYS A 307 12.65 -9.48 21.20
N ALA A 308 13.72 -9.46 20.39
CA ALA A 308 14.66 -8.36 20.39
C ALA A 308 14.03 -7.06 19.87
N TYR A 309 13.24 -7.11 18.80
CA TYR A 309 12.57 -5.94 18.23
C TYR A 309 11.57 -5.32 19.21
N CYS A 310 10.82 -6.13 19.94
CA CYS A 310 9.82 -5.68 20.92
C CYS A 310 10.41 -4.77 22.02
N ASP A 311 11.68 -4.94 22.37
CA ASP A 311 12.36 -4.06 23.32
C ASP A 311 12.90 -2.80 22.61
N PRO A 312 12.41 -1.59 22.95
CA PRO A 312 12.87 -0.35 22.32
C PRO A 312 14.34 -0.02 22.60
N LYS A 313 14.99 -0.65 23.60
CA LYS A 313 16.43 -0.50 23.86
C LYS A 313 17.29 -1.16 22.79
N ASN A 314 16.76 -2.18 22.11
CA ASN A 314 17.47 -2.88 21.05
C ASN A 314 17.33 -2.12 19.73
N LEU A 315 18.47 -1.70 19.18
CA LEU A 315 18.54 -1.06 17.87
C LEU A 315 18.90 -2.05 16.75
N ARG A 316 19.38 -3.24 17.11
CA ARG A 316 19.74 -4.32 16.21
C ARG A 316 19.59 -5.69 16.86
N PHE A 317 19.61 -6.73 16.04
CA PHE A 317 19.73 -8.13 16.45
C PHE A 317 21.00 -8.74 15.84
N ASP A 318 21.88 -9.24 16.70
CA ASP A 318 23.14 -9.87 16.33
C ASP A 318 22.97 -11.40 16.36
N TYR A 319 23.45 -12.11 15.33
CA TYR A 319 23.47 -13.58 15.34
C TYR A 319 24.66 -14.06 16.17
N ALA A 320 24.43 -14.98 17.11
CA ALA A 320 25.51 -15.64 17.83
C ALA A 320 26.31 -16.51 16.85
N LEU A 321 27.54 -16.12 16.53
CA LEU A 321 28.45 -16.92 15.71
C LEU A 321 29.13 -17.98 16.60
N THR A 322 28.99 -19.24 16.20
CA THR A 322 29.82 -20.35 16.66
C THR A 322 30.85 -20.70 15.57
N SER A 323 31.77 -19.78 15.26
CA SER A 323 33.10 -20.05 14.66
C SER A 323 33.79 -18.75 14.23
N GLU A 324 35.11 -18.70 14.37
CA GLU A 324 35.98 -17.53 14.23
C GLU A 324 36.33 -17.10 12.78
N GLU A 325 35.54 -17.41 11.75
CA GLU A 325 35.98 -17.22 10.35
C GLU A 325 35.07 -16.39 9.42
N VAL A 326 34.41 -15.32 9.90
CA VAL A 326 33.75 -14.36 8.99
C VAL A 326 33.93 -12.90 9.42
N LEU A 327 34.57 -12.09 8.57
CA LEU A 327 34.91 -10.67 8.77
C LEU A 327 33.74 -9.66 8.68
N PHE A 328 32.48 -10.11 8.70
CA PHE A 328 31.31 -9.21 8.69
C PHE A 328 30.17 -9.77 9.57
N PRO A 329 29.80 -9.12 10.69
CA PRO A 329 28.64 -9.54 11.47
C PRO A 329 27.36 -9.20 10.70
N PHE A 330 26.72 -10.23 10.13
CA PHE A 330 25.37 -10.11 9.61
C PHE A 330 24.43 -9.83 10.79
N CYS A 331 23.96 -8.59 10.94
CA CYS A 331 23.00 -8.18 11.98
C CYS A 331 21.77 -7.52 11.34
N ILE A 332 20.63 -7.60 12.01
CA ILE A 332 19.40 -6.93 11.60
C ILE A 332 19.35 -5.57 12.28
N CYS A 333 19.37 -4.47 11.54
CA CYS A 333 19.18 -3.12 12.08
C CYS A 333 17.69 -2.75 12.08
N PHE A 334 17.12 -2.54 13.27
CA PHE A 334 15.69 -2.22 13.43
C PHE A 334 15.34 -0.77 13.09
N LEU A 335 16.32 0.15 13.09
CA LEU A 335 16.12 1.54 12.72
C LEU A 335 15.86 1.70 11.22
N TYR A 336 16.63 0.99 10.41
CA TYR A 336 16.58 1.08 8.94
C TYR A 336 15.88 -0.10 8.30
N MET A 337 15.50 -1.12 9.10
CA MET A 337 14.92 -2.37 8.63
C MET A 337 15.79 -3.02 7.55
N ARG A 338 17.06 -3.31 7.89
CA ARG A 338 18.04 -3.94 6.98
C ARG A 338 18.78 -5.10 7.63
N TYR A 339 19.13 -6.10 6.82
CA TYR A 339 20.02 -7.21 7.17
C TYR A 339 21.17 -7.22 6.17
N GLY A 340 22.34 -6.72 6.58
CA GLY A 340 23.40 -6.34 5.65
C GLY A 340 22.87 -5.34 4.60
N PHE A 341 22.90 -5.72 3.32
CA PHE A 341 22.39 -4.89 2.22
C PHE A 341 20.91 -5.12 1.88
N GLN A 342 20.31 -6.19 2.41
CA GLN A 342 18.95 -6.61 2.10
C GLN A 342 17.93 -5.82 2.94
N GLU A 343 16.79 -5.51 2.33
CA GLU A 343 15.64 -4.95 3.05
C GLU A 343 15.01 -6.03 3.93
N VAL A 344 14.54 -5.62 5.11
CA VAL A 344 13.84 -6.48 6.06
C VAL A 344 12.44 -5.93 6.22
N ARG A 345 11.44 -6.82 6.33
CA ARG A 345 10.08 -6.43 6.70
C ARG A 345 9.56 -7.33 7.81
N ARG A 346 8.71 -6.73 8.65
CA ARG A 346 7.90 -7.43 9.66
C ARG A 346 6.44 -7.37 9.22
N LEU A 347 5.87 -8.52 8.89
CA LEU A 347 4.42 -8.63 8.71
C LEU A 347 3.77 -8.84 10.09
N SER A 348 2.54 -8.34 10.25
CA SER A 348 1.82 -8.43 11.51
C SER A 348 0.35 -8.75 11.29
N THR A 349 -0.29 -9.31 12.31
CA THR A 349 -1.76 -9.35 12.39
C THR A 349 -2.31 -7.93 12.54
N ALA A 350 -3.60 -7.76 12.29
CA ALA A 350 -4.25 -6.47 12.48
C ALA A 350 -4.00 -5.91 13.91
N SER A 351 -3.86 -4.59 14.01
CA SER A 351 -3.64 -3.90 15.28
C SER A 351 -4.80 -4.17 16.24
N SER A 352 -4.50 -4.42 17.52
CA SER A 352 -5.48 -4.75 18.57
C SER A 352 -6.56 -3.67 18.72
N VAL A 353 -6.25 -2.40 18.44
CA VAL A 353 -7.24 -1.31 18.52
C VAL A 353 -8.22 -1.26 17.34
N THR A 354 -7.95 -2.02 16.27
CA THR A 354 -8.78 -2.06 15.06
C THR A 354 -9.72 -3.27 15.01
N LYS A 355 -9.58 -4.18 15.98
CA LYS A 355 -10.36 -5.42 16.08
C LYS A 355 -10.95 -5.52 17.48
N PRO A 356 -12.17 -6.06 17.62
CA PRO A 356 -12.73 -6.22 18.96
C PRO A 356 -11.93 -7.25 19.78
N PRO A 357 -12.05 -7.23 21.13
CA PRO A 357 -11.16 -7.96 22.02
C PRO A 357 -11.16 -9.48 21.81
N HIS A 358 -12.23 -10.07 21.25
CA HIS A 358 -12.33 -11.50 20.98
C HIS A 358 -11.42 -11.99 19.85
N PHE A 359 -10.95 -11.10 18.98
CA PHE A 359 -9.83 -11.39 18.10
C PHE A 359 -8.56 -11.49 18.95
N ILE A 360 -8.24 -12.70 19.40
CA ILE A 360 -6.98 -12.99 20.08
C ILE A 360 -5.82 -12.94 19.05
N LEU A 361 -4.57 -12.85 19.51
CA LEU A 361 -3.38 -12.78 18.64
C LEU A 361 -3.35 -11.58 17.65
N THR A 362 -4.17 -10.55 17.86
CA THR A 362 -3.97 -9.23 17.24
C THR A 362 -2.68 -8.60 17.76
N THR A 363 -2.02 -7.78 16.94
CA THR A 363 -0.78 -7.14 17.36
C THR A 363 -1.09 -5.96 18.29
N GLU A 364 -0.75 -6.10 19.57
CA GLU A 364 -0.78 -5.02 20.56
C GLU A 364 0.45 -4.14 20.36
N TRP A 365 0.25 -2.86 20.06
CA TRP A 365 1.32 -1.89 19.84
C TRP A 365 1.50 -1.00 21.07
N ILE A 366 2.73 -0.95 21.56
CA ILE A 366 3.13 -0.16 22.72
C ILE A 366 3.95 1.04 22.22
N TRP A 367 3.61 2.20 22.75
CA TRP A 367 4.28 3.46 22.47
C TRP A 367 5.18 3.86 23.63
N TYR A 368 6.38 4.32 23.29
CA TYR A 368 7.40 4.74 24.23
C TYR A 368 7.90 6.14 23.92
N TRP A 369 8.37 6.85 24.95
CA TRP A 369 9.12 8.10 24.84
C TRP A 369 10.45 7.98 25.58
N LYS A 370 11.46 8.71 25.11
CA LYS A 370 12.80 8.70 25.71
C LYS A 370 12.92 9.81 26.73
N ASP A 371 13.24 9.46 27.96
CA ASP A 371 13.42 10.42 29.06
C ASP A 371 14.79 11.11 29.08
N GLU A 372 14.96 12.03 30.02
CA GLU A 372 16.23 12.75 30.26
C GLU A 372 17.42 11.83 30.58
N TYR A 373 17.16 10.63 31.09
CA TYR A 373 18.18 9.62 31.39
C TYR A 373 18.40 8.65 30.21
N ASN A 374 17.87 8.97 29.02
CA ASN A 374 17.90 8.13 27.84
C ASN A 374 17.21 6.76 28.02
N THR A 375 16.27 6.65 28.95
CA THR A 375 15.48 5.44 29.18
C THR A 375 14.13 5.55 28.48
N TRP A 376 13.68 4.43 27.90
CA TRP A 376 12.36 4.34 27.26
C TRP A 376 11.27 4.13 28.30
N GLN A 377 10.30 5.03 28.31
CA GLN A 377 9.15 5.02 29.20
C GLN A 377 7.88 4.77 28.38
N GLU A 378 6.98 3.93 28.88
CA GLU A 378 5.72 3.59 28.21
C GLU A 378 4.67 4.69 28.44
N TYR A 379 3.94 5.05 27.38
CA TYR A 379 2.82 5.99 27.50
C TYR A 379 1.63 5.37 28.26
N GLY A 380 1.05 6.15 29.17
CA GLY A 380 -0.11 5.75 29.97
C GLY A 380 0.22 4.99 31.25
N LYS A 381 1.48 4.62 31.49
CA LYS A 381 1.93 4.07 32.78
C LYS A 381 2.45 5.16 33.70
N GLN A 382 2.12 5.06 34.99
CA GLN A 382 2.68 5.91 36.03
C GLN A 382 4.06 5.36 36.40
N GLY A 383 5.11 6.13 36.13
CA GLY A 383 6.47 5.81 36.58
C GLY A 383 6.78 6.47 37.91
N ASP A 384 7.83 6.00 38.59
CA ASP A 384 8.24 6.54 39.90
C ASP A 384 8.71 8.01 39.82
N LEU A 385 9.24 8.43 38.66
CA LEU A 385 9.86 9.75 38.44
C LEU A 385 9.01 10.69 37.57
N HIS A 386 7.96 10.18 36.91
CA HIS A 386 7.22 10.92 35.88
C HIS A 386 5.71 10.76 36.02
N ALA A 387 4.99 11.89 35.93
CA ALA A 387 3.53 11.89 35.90
C ALA A 387 3.01 11.12 34.69
N ALA A 388 1.93 10.36 34.88
CA ALA A 388 1.29 9.62 33.81
C ALA A 388 0.76 10.58 32.72
N ALA A 389 0.96 10.19 31.46
CA ALA A 389 0.35 10.87 30.33
C ALA A 389 -1.17 10.63 30.32
N THR A 390 -1.94 11.63 29.90
CA THR A 390 -3.40 11.50 29.69
C THR A 390 -3.77 10.61 28.51
N VAL A 391 -2.79 10.13 27.74
CA VAL A 391 -2.94 9.24 26.61
C VAL A 391 -2.24 7.92 26.88
N SER A 392 -2.90 6.83 26.53
CA SER A 392 -2.34 5.48 26.58
C SER A 392 -1.73 5.07 25.23
N SER A 393 -0.99 3.96 25.22
CA SER A 393 -0.52 3.36 23.96
C SER A 393 -1.66 3.04 22.99
N ASP A 394 -2.83 2.62 23.51
CA ASP A 394 -4.02 2.36 22.68
C ASP A 394 -4.57 3.64 22.03
N ASP A 395 -4.58 4.76 22.75
CA ASP A 395 -5.06 6.03 22.21
C ASP A 395 -4.12 6.56 21.13
N LEU A 396 -2.81 6.44 21.35
CA LEU A 396 -1.80 6.83 20.37
C LEU A 396 -1.82 5.93 19.13
N GLU A 397 -2.05 4.62 19.30
CA GLU A 397 -2.18 3.70 18.19
C GLU A 397 -3.43 3.99 17.35
N LYS A 398 -4.58 4.28 17.97
CA LYS A 398 -5.79 4.71 17.25
C LYS A 398 -5.53 5.98 16.45
N ALA A 399 -4.86 6.97 17.05
CA ALA A 399 -4.55 8.23 16.38
C ALA A 399 -3.54 8.05 15.25
N TYR A 400 -2.53 7.20 15.42
CA TYR A 400 -1.55 6.86 14.39
C TYR A 400 -2.21 6.22 13.17
N LEU A 401 -3.15 5.30 13.39
CA LEU A 401 -3.87 4.61 12.31
C LEU A 401 -4.96 5.46 11.65
N ALA A 402 -5.47 6.49 12.32
CA ALA A 402 -6.56 7.31 11.79
C ALA A 402 -6.15 8.21 10.62
N GLU A 403 -4.85 8.40 10.37
CA GLU A 403 -4.21 9.21 9.29
C GLU A 403 -4.71 10.66 9.10
N SER A 404 -5.68 11.10 9.91
CA SER A 404 -6.40 12.37 9.80
C SER A 404 -5.61 13.56 10.36
N SER A 405 -4.69 13.30 11.29
CA SER A 405 -3.74 14.29 11.79
C SER A 405 -2.41 13.60 12.11
N PRO A 406 -1.27 14.09 11.58
CA PRO A 406 0.05 13.55 11.92
C PRO A 406 0.48 13.92 13.35
N LYS A 407 -0.34 14.71 14.07
CA LYS A 407 -0.02 15.27 15.38
C LYS A 407 -1.13 15.04 16.41
N VAL A 408 -0.72 14.74 17.64
CA VAL A 408 -1.61 14.54 18.81
C VAL A 408 -1.11 15.34 19.99
N THR A 409 -1.98 16.09 20.65
CA THR A 409 -1.67 16.84 21.87
C THR A 409 -2.16 16.12 23.11
N PHE A 410 -1.38 16.13 24.19
CA PHE A 410 -1.75 15.51 25.47
C PHE A 410 -1.07 16.21 26.65
N LYS A 411 -1.47 15.86 27.87
CA LYS A 411 -0.89 16.39 29.11
C LYS A 411 -0.19 15.29 29.91
N ALA A 412 0.89 15.63 30.60
CA ALA A 412 1.49 14.77 31.63
C ALA A 412 1.87 15.65 32.82
N GLY A 413 1.15 15.46 33.94
CA GLY A 413 1.20 16.38 35.07
C GLY A 413 0.81 17.80 34.66
N ARG A 414 1.67 18.78 34.95
CA ARG A 414 1.48 20.21 34.62
C ARG A 414 1.92 20.60 33.21
N HIS A 415 2.47 19.66 32.44
CA HIS A 415 3.09 19.94 31.15
C HIS A 415 2.21 19.47 30.00
N GLU A 416 2.22 20.24 28.91
CA GLU A 416 1.48 19.95 27.69
C GLU A 416 2.46 19.64 26.55
N TYR A 417 2.13 18.61 25.78
CA TYR A 417 3.00 18.02 24.78
C TYR A 417 2.26 17.79 23.47
N GLU A 418 3.01 17.84 22.37
CA GLU A 418 2.57 17.44 21.03
C GLU A 418 3.45 16.28 20.54
N ILE A 419 2.83 15.18 20.13
CA ILE A 419 3.48 14.09 19.38
C ILE A 419 3.34 14.38 17.89
N ASN A 420 4.42 14.17 17.14
CA ASN A 420 4.43 14.14 15.70
C ASN A 420 4.85 12.74 15.23
N PHE A 421 3.91 12.01 14.62
CA PHE A 421 4.11 10.65 14.16
C PHE A 421 5.03 10.54 12.93
N VAL A 422 5.14 11.61 12.13
CA VAL A 422 6.00 11.64 10.93
C VAL A 422 7.47 11.76 11.33
N SER A 423 7.77 12.69 12.25
CA SER A 423 9.14 12.86 12.74
C SER A 423 9.51 11.87 13.85
N MET A 424 8.55 11.12 14.39
CA MET A 424 8.72 10.27 15.57
C MET A 424 9.33 11.05 16.76
N MET A 425 8.76 12.23 17.02
CA MET A 425 9.19 13.13 18.11
C MET A 425 7.98 13.61 18.94
N GLN A 426 8.21 13.82 20.23
CA GLN A 426 7.35 14.54 21.16
C GLN A 426 7.97 15.90 21.45
N LYS A 427 7.16 16.95 21.54
CA LYS A 427 7.59 18.32 21.83
C LYS A 427 6.83 18.88 23.02
N ASN A 428 7.53 19.43 24.00
CA ASN A 428 6.91 20.20 25.08
C ASN A 428 6.45 21.56 24.53
N LEU A 429 5.18 21.90 24.67
CA LEU A 429 4.64 23.13 24.08
C LEU A 429 5.11 24.41 24.77
N HIS A 430 5.50 24.33 26.04
CA HIS A 430 5.97 25.47 26.82
C HIS A 430 7.47 25.69 26.63
N TYR A 431 8.29 24.68 26.94
CA TYR A 431 9.76 24.79 26.89
C TYR A 431 10.37 24.50 25.52
N LYS A 432 9.56 24.05 24.55
CA LYS A 432 9.98 23.67 23.18
C LYS A 432 11.03 22.55 23.13
N THR A 433 11.26 21.83 24.23
CA THR A 433 12.13 20.66 24.28
C THR A 433 11.54 19.51 23.48
N GLU A 434 12.38 18.76 22.77
CA GLU A 434 11.96 17.67 21.91
C GLU A 434 12.59 16.34 22.38
N ARG A 435 11.79 15.27 22.35
CA ARG A 435 12.16 13.92 22.81
C ARG A 435 11.78 12.89 21.75
N LYS A 436 12.58 11.85 21.57
CA LYS A 436 12.29 10.76 20.63
C LYS A 436 11.14 9.90 21.15
N ILE A 437 10.29 9.42 20.25
CA ILE A 437 9.29 8.40 20.54
C ILE A 437 9.55 7.13 19.72
N CYS A 438 9.01 6.01 20.17
CA CYS A 438 9.22 4.71 19.56
C CYS A 438 7.95 3.87 19.66
N ARG A 439 7.61 3.16 18.59
CA ARG A 439 6.48 2.24 18.51
C ARG A 439 7.02 0.82 18.40
N ARG A 440 6.61 -0.10 19.29
CA ARG A 440 7.01 -1.52 19.29
C ARG A 440 5.83 -2.44 19.60
N PRO A 441 5.77 -3.64 19.00
CA PRO A 441 4.75 -4.62 19.34
C PRO A 441 5.06 -5.24 20.71
N LYS A 442 4.03 -5.74 21.39
CA LYS A 442 4.20 -6.60 22.55
C LYS A 442 4.60 -8.01 22.09
N PHE A 443 5.66 -8.54 22.70
CA PHE A 443 6.15 -9.88 22.38
C PHE A 443 5.13 -10.96 22.78
N VAL A 444 4.91 -11.92 21.88
CA VAL A 444 4.11 -13.12 22.13
C VAL A 444 4.94 -14.32 21.67
N SER A 445 5.25 -15.25 22.57
CA SER A 445 6.06 -16.42 22.21
C SER A 445 5.27 -17.44 21.37
N GLN A 446 5.97 -18.32 20.64
CA GLN A 446 5.32 -19.42 19.93
C GLN A 446 4.52 -20.31 20.90
N ALA A 447 5.07 -20.60 22.08
CA ALA A 447 4.39 -21.36 23.13
C ALA A 447 3.11 -20.65 23.62
N GLU A 448 3.12 -19.31 23.72
CA GLU A 448 1.94 -18.53 24.08
C GLU A 448 0.89 -18.50 22.97
N VAL A 449 1.31 -18.45 21.71
CA VAL A 449 0.41 -18.60 20.54
C VAL A 449 -0.29 -19.96 20.59
N GLU A 450 0.47 -21.04 20.79
CA GLU A 450 -0.07 -22.40 20.88
C GLU A 450 -1.01 -22.56 22.08
N LYS A 451 -0.66 -22.00 23.24
CA LYS A 451 -1.51 -21.99 24.43
C LYS A 451 -2.80 -21.20 24.22
N THR A 452 -2.71 -20.06 23.53
CA THR A 452 -3.87 -19.21 23.21
C THR A 452 -4.79 -19.88 22.20
N ARG A 453 -4.22 -20.64 21.24
CA ARG A 453 -4.99 -21.50 20.32
C ARG A 453 -5.66 -22.66 21.04
N ALA A 454 -4.93 -23.36 21.91
CA ALA A 454 -5.42 -24.54 22.62
C ALA A 454 -6.48 -24.20 23.67
N ARG A 455 -6.38 -23.02 24.29
CA ARG A 455 -7.38 -22.54 25.26
C ARG A 455 -8.74 -22.26 24.62
N GLY A 456 -8.79 -22.01 23.30
CA GLY A 456 -9.94 -21.34 22.69
C GLY A 456 -10.22 -20.00 23.39
N VAL A 457 -11.20 -19.24 22.93
CA VAL A 457 -11.66 -18.09 23.72
C VAL A 457 -12.28 -18.67 25.01
N LYS A 458 -11.65 -18.48 26.18
CA LYS A 458 -12.29 -18.81 27.46
C LYS A 458 -13.61 -18.03 27.54
N HIS A 459 -14.69 -18.79 27.46
CA HIS A 459 -16.03 -18.40 27.02
C HIS A 459 -16.83 -17.57 28.04
N THR A 460 -16.23 -17.19 29.17
CA THR A 460 -16.99 -16.76 30.36
C THR A 460 -17.14 -15.25 30.54
N GLU A 461 -16.36 -14.40 29.86
CA GLU A 461 -16.44 -12.94 30.09
C GLU A 461 -16.74 -12.07 28.86
N ARG A 462 -16.80 -12.65 27.64
CA ARG A 462 -16.79 -11.85 26.39
C ARG A 462 -18.09 -11.79 25.58
N PHE A 463 -19.17 -12.46 25.99
CA PHE A 463 -20.45 -12.46 25.26
C PHE A 463 -21.54 -11.57 25.88
N LYS A 464 -21.21 -10.38 26.37
CA LYS A 464 -22.22 -9.50 26.98
C LYS A 464 -23.25 -8.93 25.99
N CYS A 465 -23.04 -9.04 24.67
CA CYS A 465 -23.88 -8.35 23.67
C CYS A 465 -24.39 -9.23 22.52
N ILE A 466 -24.49 -10.57 22.66
CA ILE A 466 -25.16 -11.38 21.62
C ILE A 466 -26.68 -11.10 21.67
N PRO A 467 -27.34 -10.84 20.54
CA PRO A 467 -28.79 -10.63 20.52
C PRO A 467 -29.55 -11.85 21.05
N ALA A 468 -30.56 -11.59 21.89
CA ALA A 468 -31.34 -12.66 22.52
C ALA A 468 -32.04 -13.59 21.52
N HIS A 469 -32.36 -13.08 20.32
CA HIS A 469 -33.03 -13.83 19.25
C HIS A 469 -32.08 -14.73 18.44
N TRP A 470 -30.77 -14.67 18.67
CA TRP A 470 -29.82 -15.55 18.00
C TRP A 470 -29.88 -16.98 18.55
N ASP A 471 -29.69 -17.94 17.65
CA ASP A 471 -29.51 -19.33 17.99
C ASP A 471 -28.09 -19.51 18.54
N LYS A 472 -28.01 -19.62 19.87
CA LYS A 472 -26.77 -19.77 20.63
C LYS A 472 -26.07 -21.11 20.37
N SER A 473 -26.81 -22.13 19.91
CA SER A 473 -26.24 -23.44 19.56
C SER A 473 -25.52 -23.40 18.20
N ALA A 474 -25.80 -22.38 17.41
CA ALA A 474 -25.34 -22.23 16.03
C ALA A 474 -24.39 -21.03 15.86
N LEU A 475 -23.65 -20.68 16.91
CA LEU A 475 -22.66 -19.60 16.86
C LEU A 475 -21.29 -20.13 16.43
N PRO A 476 -20.76 -19.69 15.27
CA PRO A 476 -19.40 -20.03 14.90
C PRO A 476 -18.41 -19.25 15.78
N GLU A 477 -17.27 -19.87 16.14
CA GLU A 477 -16.18 -19.16 16.82
C GLU A 477 -15.62 -18.02 15.94
N LEU A 478 -15.57 -18.23 14.62
CA LEU A 478 -15.13 -17.26 13.61
C LEU A 478 -15.92 -17.44 12.31
N GLY A 479 -16.27 -16.34 11.65
CA GLY A 479 -17.05 -16.32 10.42
C GLY A 479 -18.56 -16.18 10.67
N PHE A 480 -19.37 -16.76 9.79
CA PHE A 480 -20.82 -16.65 9.84
C PHE A 480 -21.52 -18.00 9.70
N LYS A 481 -22.76 -18.06 10.19
CA LYS A 481 -23.70 -19.13 9.88
C LYS A 481 -25.03 -18.52 9.44
N LEU A 482 -25.66 -19.12 8.45
CA LEU A 482 -27.01 -18.76 8.02
C LEU A 482 -28.00 -19.65 8.75
N ILE A 483 -28.95 -19.03 9.44
CA ILE A 483 -30.04 -19.71 10.16
C ILE A 483 -31.32 -19.41 9.41
N GLU A 484 -31.91 -20.43 8.79
CA GLU A 484 -33.21 -20.29 8.15
C GLU A 484 -34.28 -20.02 9.21
N LEU A 485 -35.06 -18.96 8.99
CA LEU A 485 -36.12 -18.57 9.90
C LEU A 485 -37.39 -19.36 9.62
N ASP A 486 -38.06 -19.79 10.69
CA ASP A 486 -39.38 -20.39 10.58
C ASP A 486 -40.38 -19.33 10.09
N SER A 487 -41.15 -19.66 9.04
CA SER A 487 -42.16 -18.77 8.45
C SER A 487 -43.24 -18.29 9.44
N SER A 488 -43.46 -19.02 10.53
CA SER A 488 -44.40 -18.67 11.59
C SER A 488 -43.81 -17.74 12.66
N SER A 489 -42.48 -17.56 12.68
CA SER A 489 -41.79 -16.73 13.67
C SER A 489 -42.10 -15.24 13.50
N GLU A 490 -42.13 -14.50 14.62
CA GLU A 490 -42.33 -13.04 14.58
C GLU A 490 -41.20 -12.30 13.87
N GLU A 491 -40.00 -12.88 13.88
CA GLU A 491 -38.85 -12.34 13.16
C GLU A 491 -39.06 -12.44 11.64
N TYR A 492 -39.46 -13.62 11.13
CA TYR A 492 -39.77 -13.81 9.72
C TYR A 492 -40.90 -12.88 9.26
N LYS A 493 -41.98 -12.77 10.04
CA LYS A 493 -43.13 -11.90 9.71
C LYS A 493 -42.72 -10.43 9.58
N LYS A 494 -41.84 -9.93 10.45
CA LYS A 494 -41.34 -8.54 10.37
C LYS A 494 -40.56 -8.29 9.07
N VAL A 495 -39.58 -9.16 8.77
CA VAL A 495 -38.78 -9.04 7.54
C VAL A 495 -39.67 -9.16 6.29
N LYS A 496 -40.65 -10.06 6.32
CA LYS A 496 -41.65 -10.22 5.25
C LYS A 496 -42.46 -8.93 5.04
N VAL A 497 -43.00 -8.33 6.10
CA VAL A 497 -43.78 -7.08 6.02
C VAL A 497 -42.95 -5.94 5.42
N ASP A 498 -41.70 -5.77 5.87
CA ASP A 498 -40.80 -4.73 5.35
C ASP A 498 -40.51 -4.92 3.85
N PHE A 499 -40.33 -6.16 3.42
CA PHE A 499 -40.12 -6.52 2.02
C PHE A 499 -41.38 -6.29 1.17
N GLU A 500 -42.52 -6.85 1.58
CA GLU A 500 -43.79 -6.81 0.85
C GLU A 500 -44.38 -5.40 0.73
N ARG A 501 -43.98 -4.47 1.62
CA ARG A 501 -44.36 -3.05 1.53
C ARG A 501 -44.13 -2.45 0.14
N THR A 502 -43.10 -2.91 -0.57
CA THR A 502 -42.79 -2.44 -1.94
C THR A 502 -42.66 -3.56 -2.97
N MET A 503 -42.68 -4.82 -2.54
CA MET A 503 -42.60 -6.01 -3.40
C MET A 503 -43.75 -7.00 -3.13
N PRO A 504 -45.04 -6.60 -3.13
CA PRO A 504 -46.16 -7.45 -2.71
C PRO A 504 -46.47 -8.61 -3.67
N ARG A 505 -45.91 -8.59 -4.88
CA ARG A 505 -46.10 -9.64 -5.91
C ARG A 505 -44.99 -10.68 -5.92
N ALA A 506 -43.90 -10.44 -5.21
CA ALA A 506 -42.77 -11.36 -5.14
C ALA A 506 -43.01 -12.41 -4.04
N ALA A 507 -42.78 -13.68 -4.36
CA ALA A 507 -43.00 -14.78 -3.42
C ALA A 507 -41.70 -15.11 -2.68
N ILE A 508 -41.63 -14.81 -1.39
CA ILE A 508 -40.46 -15.16 -0.57
C ILE A 508 -40.34 -16.69 -0.48
N LYS A 509 -39.19 -17.22 -0.90
CA LYS A 509 -38.85 -18.65 -0.78
C LYS A 509 -38.29 -18.97 0.59
N LYS A 510 -37.33 -18.18 1.06
CA LYS A 510 -36.78 -18.29 2.42
C LYS A 510 -36.16 -16.99 2.91
N ILE A 511 -36.08 -16.85 4.23
CA ILE A 511 -35.35 -15.79 4.91
C ILE A 511 -34.34 -16.45 5.82
N SER A 512 -33.07 -16.09 5.68
CA SER A 512 -32.00 -16.60 6.53
C SER A 512 -31.40 -15.46 7.34
N ARG A 513 -31.36 -15.62 8.67
CA ARG A 513 -30.62 -14.74 9.57
C ARG A 513 -29.13 -15.05 9.46
N VAL A 514 -28.32 -14.02 9.30
CA VAL A 514 -26.87 -14.11 9.35
C VAL A 514 -26.43 -14.01 10.81
N GLN A 515 -25.72 -15.02 11.31
CA GLN A 515 -25.09 -14.99 12.62
C GLN A 515 -23.59 -14.91 12.46
N ASN A 516 -23.08 -13.69 12.46
CA ASN A 516 -21.64 -13.41 12.49
C ASN A 516 -21.30 -12.62 13.75
N PRO A 517 -20.80 -13.28 14.82
CA PRO A 517 -20.46 -12.61 16.08
C PRO A 517 -19.42 -11.50 15.91
N SER A 518 -18.44 -11.69 15.01
CA SER A 518 -17.36 -10.73 14.80
C SER A 518 -17.83 -9.45 14.14
N LEU A 519 -18.70 -9.55 13.13
CA LEU A 519 -19.30 -8.36 12.51
C LEU A 519 -20.27 -7.67 13.46
N TRP A 520 -20.99 -8.44 14.28
CA TRP A 520 -21.91 -7.88 15.26
C TRP A 520 -21.18 -7.06 16.34
N GLU A 521 -20.06 -7.55 16.85
CA GLU A 521 -19.25 -6.80 17.82
C GLU A 521 -18.69 -5.50 17.23
N LEU A 522 -18.20 -5.53 15.99
CA LEU A 522 -17.73 -4.32 15.29
C LEU A 522 -18.86 -3.30 15.11
N TYR A 523 -20.05 -3.79 14.74
CA TYR A 523 -21.25 -2.98 14.56
C TYR A 523 -21.69 -2.32 15.88
N GLN A 524 -21.75 -3.10 16.96
CA GLN A 524 -22.11 -2.60 18.29
C GLN A 524 -21.08 -1.60 18.82
N TRP A 525 -19.78 -1.83 18.59
CA TRP A 525 -18.73 -0.87 18.96
C TRP A 525 -18.89 0.45 18.21
N GLN A 526 -19.15 0.41 16.89
CA GLN A 526 -19.40 1.62 16.10
C GLN A 526 -20.66 2.36 16.57
N LYS A 527 -21.71 1.61 16.95
CA LYS A 527 -22.94 2.15 17.52
C LYS A 527 -22.66 2.89 18.83
N ASP A 528 -21.90 2.28 19.74
CA ASP A 528 -21.51 2.89 21.01
C ASP A 528 -20.66 4.15 20.82
N LEU A 529 -19.75 4.15 19.83
CA LEU A 529 -18.98 5.33 19.47
C LEU A 529 -19.86 6.47 18.96
N MET A 530 -20.79 6.17 18.04
CA MET A 530 -21.71 7.15 17.48
C MET A 530 -22.63 7.74 18.56
N GLN A 531 -23.04 6.92 19.54
CA GLN A 531 -23.79 7.39 20.70
C GLN A 531 -22.97 8.35 21.56
N LYS A 532 -21.70 8.02 21.83
CA LYS A 532 -20.80 8.87 22.62
C LYS A 532 -20.50 10.19 21.91
N SER A 533 -20.24 10.17 20.60
CA SER A 533 -19.99 11.39 19.82
C SER A 533 -21.21 12.30 19.75
N ASN A 534 -22.42 11.74 19.74
CA ASN A 534 -23.68 12.49 19.72
C ASN A 534 -24.20 12.86 21.13
N GLY A 535 -23.30 12.98 22.12
CA GLY A 535 -23.64 13.42 23.47
C GLY A 535 -24.51 12.42 24.25
N GLY A 536 -24.37 11.13 23.96
CA GLY A 536 -25.11 10.05 24.61
C GLY A 536 -26.47 9.74 23.98
N LYS A 537 -26.86 10.42 22.88
CA LYS A 537 -28.11 10.13 22.16
C LYS A 537 -28.00 8.80 21.42
N ALA A 538 -29.10 8.06 21.32
CA ALA A 538 -29.16 6.83 20.54
C ALA A 538 -28.79 7.11 19.07
N ALA A 539 -27.91 6.27 18.50
CA ALA A 539 -27.57 6.32 17.08
C ALA A 539 -28.82 6.05 16.22
N ASP A 540 -28.99 6.80 15.12
CA ASP A 540 -30.04 6.52 14.13
C ASP A 540 -29.66 5.23 13.38
N GLU A 541 -30.39 4.16 13.70
CA GLU A 541 -30.25 2.83 13.14
C GLU A 541 -31.48 2.53 12.27
N ARG A 542 -31.24 2.05 11.05
CA ARG A 542 -32.31 1.71 10.10
C ARG A 542 -32.09 0.34 9.47
N PHE A 543 -33.20 -0.33 9.21
CA PHE A 543 -33.25 -1.51 8.35
C PHE A 543 -33.36 -1.08 6.90
N LEU A 544 -32.35 -1.43 6.10
CA LEU A 544 -32.28 -1.02 4.69
C LEU A 544 -31.90 -2.20 3.80
N PHE A 545 -32.44 -2.19 2.58
CA PHE A 545 -32.25 -3.24 1.58
C PHE A 545 -30.99 -3.00 0.75
N HIS A 546 -30.31 -4.09 0.37
CA HIS A 546 -29.18 -4.08 -0.56
C HIS A 546 -29.27 -5.25 -1.53
N GLY A 547 -29.47 -4.95 -2.81
CA GLY A 547 -29.46 -5.94 -3.89
C GLY A 547 -28.03 -6.29 -4.28
N THR A 548 -27.73 -7.58 -4.47
CA THR A 548 -26.39 -8.05 -4.83
C THR A 548 -26.44 -9.33 -5.66
N ASN A 549 -25.29 -9.77 -6.18
CA ASN A 549 -25.19 -11.03 -6.91
C ASN A 549 -24.96 -12.20 -5.97
N LYS A 550 -25.43 -13.40 -6.36
CA LYS A 550 -25.27 -14.63 -5.58
C LYS A 550 -23.80 -14.96 -5.23
N LYS A 551 -22.87 -14.66 -6.13
CA LYS A 551 -21.42 -14.85 -5.93
C LYS A 551 -20.82 -14.00 -4.81
N ASP A 552 -21.48 -12.90 -4.45
CA ASP A 552 -20.96 -11.91 -3.49
C ASP A 552 -21.51 -12.15 -2.07
N ILE A 553 -22.51 -13.03 -1.90
CA ILE A 553 -23.19 -13.31 -0.62
C ILE A 553 -22.20 -13.79 0.45
N ASP A 554 -21.41 -14.84 0.17
CA ASP A 554 -20.48 -15.39 1.15
C ASP A 554 -19.41 -14.37 1.56
N ALA A 555 -18.96 -13.55 0.60
CA ALA A 555 -18.00 -12.48 0.87
C ALA A 555 -18.60 -11.42 1.79
N ILE A 556 -19.85 -10.99 1.54
CA ILE A 556 -20.57 -10.01 2.38
C ILE A 556 -20.82 -10.57 3.78
N CYS A 557 -21.33 -11.79 3.91
CA CYS A 557 -21.58 -12.40 5.22
C CYS A 557 -20.29 -12.61 6.03
N GLN A 558 -19.17 -12.88 5.37
CA GLN A 558 -17.88 -13.11 6.03
C GLN A 558 -17.10 -11.82 6.32
N GLN A 559 -17.12 -10.85 5.42
CA GLN A 559 -16.21 -9.69 5.42
C GLN A 559 -16.92 -8.34 5.54
N ASN A 560 -18.26 -8.35 5.59
CA ASN A 560 -19.15 -7.18 5.52
C ASN A 560 -19.20 -6.54 4.11
N PHE A 561 -20.07 -5.55 3.93
CA PHE A 561 -20.21 -4.82 2.68
C PHE A 561 -18.97 -3.96 2.40
N ASP A 562 -18.30 -4.18 1.26
CA ASP A 562 -17.19 -3.36 0.80
C ASP A 562 -17.45 -2.91 -0.64
N TRP A 563 -17.79 -1.64 -0.82
CA TRP A 563 -18.07 -1.04 -2.12
C TRP A 563 -16.89 -1.13 -3.10
N ARG A 564 -15.65 -1.34 -2.60
CA ARG A 564 -14.45 -1.55 -3.43
C ARG A 564 -14.40 -2.96 -4.02
N ILE A 565 -15.21 -3.89 -3.49
CA ILE A 565 -15.30 -5.29 -3.91
C ILE A 565 -16.65 -5.56 -4.60
N CYS A 566 -17.75 -5.00 -4.07
CA CYS A 566 -19.12 -5.22 -4.56
C CYS A 566 -19.49 -4.42 -5.83
N GLY A 567 -18.56 -3.64 -6.38
CA GLY A 567 -18.77 -2.85 -7.60
C GLY A 567 -19.42 -1.48 -7.35
N LEU A 568 -19.12 -0.50 -8.22
CA LEU A 568 -19.66 0.86 -8.18
C LEU A 568 -21.01 0.91 -8.92
N HIS A 569 -22.09 0.52 -8.25
CA HIS A 569 -23.44 0.73 -8.78
C HIS A 569 -23.98 2.09 -8.33
N GLY A 570 -24.10 3.03 -9.27
CA GLY A 570 -24.75 4.33 -9.04
C GLY A 570 -24.03 5.22 -8.03
N THR A 571 -22.83 5.72 -8.34
CA THR A 571 -22.01 6.61 -7.47
C THR A 571 -22.54 8.05 -7.39
N VAL A 572 -23.84 8.27 -7.53
CA VAL A 572 -24.42 9.60 -7.68
C VAL A 572 -24.33 10.40 -6.37
N TYR A 573 -24.43 9.71 -5.23
CA TYR A 573 -24.46 10.32 -3.90
C TYR A 573 -23.21 10.03 -3.07
N GLY A 574 -22.15 9.51 -3.71
CA GLY A 574 -20.86 9.20 -3.09
C GLY A 574 -20.29 7.84 -3.51
N LYS A 575 -19.02 7.61 -3.21
CA LYS A 575 -18.30 6.35 -3.41
C LYS A 575 -18.33 5.55 -2.10
N GLY A 576 -19.47 4.92 -1.84
CA GLY A 576 -19.73 4.11 -0.66
C GLY A 576 -20.67 2.94 -0.96
N SER A 577 -21.05 2.20 0.07
CA SER A 577 -22.05 1.12 -0.01
C SER A 577 -23.46 1.72 0.00
N TYR A 578 -24.27 1.37 -1.01
CA TYR A 578 -25.62 1.91 -1.20
C TYR A 578 -26.67 1.03 -0.55
N PHE A 579 -27.59 1.63 0.19
CA PHE A 579 -28.71 0.97 0.84
C PHE A 579 -30.00 1.71 0.53
N ALA A 580 -31.07 0.96 0.25
CA ALA A 580 -32.36 1.51 -0.09
C ALA A 580 -33.39 1.27 1.02
N ARG A 581 -34.26 2.24 1.25
CA ARG A 581 -35.44 2.07 2.13
C ARG A 581 -36.42 1.05 1.56
N ASP A 582 -36.52 1.00 0.23
CA ASP A 582 -37.53 0.25 -0.50
C ASP A 582 -36.89 -0.95 -1.21
N ALA A 583 -37.42 -2.16 -0.95
CA ALA A 583 -36.91 -3.40 -1.55
C ALA A 583 -37.00 -3.39 -3.08
N SER A 584 -38.04 -2.76 -3.64
CA SER A 584 -38.22 -2.62 -5.09
C SER A 584 -37.09 -1.85 -5.78
N TYR A 585 -36.43 -0.92 -5.09
CA TYR A 585 -35.26 -0.24 -5.62
C TYR A 585 -34.07 -1.19 -5.71
N SER A 586 -33.83 -1.96 -4.64
CA SER A 586 -32.75 -2.96 -4.55
C SER A 586 -32.92 -4.13 -5.51
N ASP A 587 -34.17 -4.49 -5.88
CA ASP A 587 -34.46 -5.56 -6.85
C ASP A 587 -33.79 -5.33 -8.22
N ASN A 588 -33.64 -4.06 -8.63
CA ASN A 588 -32.99 -3.69 -9.90
C ASN A 588 -31.49 -4.03 -9.94
N TYR A 589 -30.88 -4.26 -8.78
CA TYR A 589 -29.46 -4.58 -8.63
C TYR A 589 -29.21 -6.07 -8.35
N CYS A 590 -30.27 -6.87 -8.26
CA CYS A 590 -30.18 -8.31 -8.11
C CYS A 590 -30.06 -8.97 -9.50
N VAL A 591 -28.88 -9.45 -9.87
CA VAL A 591 -28.67 -10.19 -11.13
C VAL A 591 -29.16 -11.63 -10.97
N THR A 592 -29.89 -12.11 -11.98
CA THR A 592 -30.50 -13.45 -12.00
C THR A 592 -29.67 -14.42 -12.82
N ASP A 593 -29.20 -15.49 -12.19
CA ASP A 593 -28.68 -16.69 -12.86
C ASP A 593 -29.81 -17.73 -13.07
N SER A 594 -30.96 -17.52 -12.42
CA SER A 594 -32.16 -18.40 -12.39
C SER A 594 -33.43 -17.58 -12.09
N HIS A 595 -34.60 -18.22 -12.00
CA HIS A 595 -35.88 -17.61 -11.55
C HIS A 595 -35.90 -17.28 -10.02
N THR A 596 -34.76 -16.93 -9.45
CA THR A 596 -34.62 -16.64 -8.02
C THR A 596 -33.66 -15.49 -7.82
N LYS A 597 -34.07 -14.50 -7.04
CA LYS A 597 -33.25 -13.35 -6.65
C LYS A 597 -32.94 -13.41 -5.16
N THR A 598 -31.88 -12.72 -4.77
CA THR A 598 -31.45 -12.62 -3.38
C THR A 598 -31.05 -11.19 -3.06
N MET A 599 -31.52 -10.68 -1.92
CA MET A 599 -31.09 -9.38 -1.41
C MET A 599 -30.87 -9.45 0.10
N PHE A 600 -30.07 -8.52 0.60
CA PHE A 600 -29.89 -8.34 2.05
C PHE A 600 -30.89 -7.33 2.60
N LEU A 601 -31.35 -7.57 3.82
CA LEU A 601 -31.87 -6.55 4.73
C LEU A 601 -30.85 -6.38 5.85
N ALA A 602 -30.21 -5.21 5.90
CA ALA A 602 -29.11 -4.91 6.80
C ALA A 602 -29.52 -3.90 7.87
N ARG A 603 -28.93 -3.99 9.06
CA ARG A 603 -28.93 -2.88 10.01
C ARG A 603 -27.85 -1.90 9.62
N VAL A 604 -28.21 -0.62 9.56
CA VAL A 604 -27.33 0.44 9.12
C VAL A 604 -27.38 1.60 10.10
N LEU A 605 -26.22 1.97 10.65
CA LEU A 605 -26.03 3.18 11.46
C LEU A 605 -25.91 4.37 10.52
N VAL A 606 -27.06 4.98 10.19
CA VAL A 606 -27.11 6.12 9.26
C VAL A 606 -26.68 7.43 9.93
N GLY A 607 -26.82 7.51 11.26
CA GLY A 607 -26.41 8.67 12.06
C GLY A 607 -26.97 9.99 11.53
N GLU A 608 -26.18 11.05 11.65
CA GLU A 608 -26.49 12.31 10.99
C GLU A 608 -26.10 12.27 9.51
N PHE A 609 -27.02 12.66 8.63
CA PHE A 609 -26.83 12.55 7.19
C PHE A 609 -27.08 13.86 6.46
N THR A 610 -26.53 13.96 5.24
CA THR A 610 -26.57 15.14 4.38
C THR A 610 -26.71 14.75 2.91
N PRO A 611 -27.15 15.65 1.99
CA PRO A 611 -27.22 15.33 0.58
C PRO A 611 -25.87 14.87 0.03
N GLY A 612 -25.86 13.74 -0.69
CA GLY A 612 -24.66 13.19 -1.28
C GLY A 612 -24.25 13.86 -2.58
N SER A 613 -22.97 13.68 -2.94
CA SER A 613 -22.38 14.11 -4.20
C SER A 613 -21.47 13.02 -4.74
N SER A 614 -21.36 12.90 -6.06
CA SER A 614 -20.56 11.87 -6.72
C SER A 614 -19.06 11.95 -6.42
N ASP A 615 -18.59 13.12 -5.98
CA ASP A 615 -17.19 13.36 -5.66
C ASP A 615 -16.81 12.88 -4.25
N TYR A 616 -17.80 12.60 -3.40
CA TYR A 616 -17.56 12.21 -2.02
C TYR A 616 -16.99 10.80 -1.92
N VAL A 617 -15.80 10.70 -1.32
CA VAL A 617 -15.13 9.44 -0.93
C VAL A 617 -15.29 9.12 0.56
N ARG A 618 -15.86 10.06 1.31
CA ARG A 618 -16.19 10.04 2.73
C ARG A 618 -17.35 11.04 2.95
N PRO A 619 -18.09 10.97 4.06
CA PRO A 619 -19.06 12.01 4.38
C PRO A 619 -18.39 13.39 4.44
N PRO A 620 -19.09 14.47 4.05
CA PRO A 620 -18.54 15.83 4.12
C PRO A 620 -18.49 16.33 5.58
N MET A 621 -17.77 17.43 5.79
CA MET A 621 -17.67 18.09 7.10
C MET A 621 -19.01 18.72 7.48
N LYS A 622 -19.41 18.56 8.74
CA LYS A 622 -20.55 19.26 9.37
C LYS A 622 -20.11 20.61 9.93
N ASP A 623 -18.95 20.63 10.58
CA ASP A 623 -18.31 21.81 11.15
C ASP A 623 -16.77 21.67 11.04
N SER A 624 -16.00 22.57 11.66
CA SER A 624 -14.53 22.57 11.60
C SER A 624 -13.83 21.31 12.16
N GLN A 625 -14.54 20.46 12.92
CA GLN A 625 -13.97 19.29 13.60
C GLN A 625 -14.74 17.98 13.33
N ASN A 626 -16.02 18.04 12.95
CA ASN A 626 -16.90 16.88 12.82
C ASN A 626 -17.34 16.62 11.37
N PHE A 627 -17.59 15.35 11.06
CA PHE A 627 -18.12 14.89 9.78
C PHE A 627 -19.55 14.39 9.97
N TYR A 628 -20.34 14.41 8.91
CA TYR A 628 -21.58 13.62 8.86
C TYR A 628 -21.26 12.12 8.92
N ASP A 629 -22.26 11.30 9.26
CA ASP A 629 -22.13 9.84 9.35
C ASP A 629 -22.47 9.15 8.02
N SER A 630 -23.36 9.72 7.22
CA SER A 630 -23.74 9.18 5.91
C SER A 630 -24.23 10.24 4.91
N CYS A 631 -24.37 9.84 3.64
CA CYS A 631 -24.95 10.68 2.59
C CYS A 631 -26.29 10.11 2.12
N VAL A 632 -27.21 10.99 1.68
CA VAL A 632 -28.55 10.61 1.20
C VAL A 632 -28.90 11.27 -0.12
N ASN A 633 -29.91 10.74 -0.81
CA ASN A 633 -30.47 11.38 -2.00
C ASN A 633 -31.36 12.59 -1.69
N ASN A 634 -32.03 12.60 -0.53
CA ASN A 634 -32.92 13.67 -0.10
C ASN A 634 -32.90 13.78 1.44
N SER A 635 -32.67 14.99 1.98
CA SER A 635 -32.57 15.20 3.43
C SER A 635 -33.89 15.07 4.20
N SER A 636 -35.01 15.38 3.56
CA SER A 636 -36.33 15.38 4.21
C SER A 636 -36.99 14.01 4.20
N ASN A 637 -36.83 13.26 3.11
CA ASN A 637 -37.37 11.91 2.96
C ASN A 637 -36.37 11.01 2.22
N PRO A 638 -35.30 10.57 2.89
CA PRO A 638 -34.26 9.77 2.27
C PRO A 638 -34.79 8.38 1.88
N SER A 639 -34.59 8.01 0.62
CA SER A 639 -34.87 6.66 0.12
C SER A 639 -33.61 5.87 -0.18
N ILE A 640 -32.46 6.56 -0.30
CA ILE A 640 -31.14 5.98 -0.54
C ILE A 640 -30.16 6.54 0.50
N PHE A 641 -29.37 5.65 1.09
CA PHE A 641 -28.28 5.96 2.01
C PHE A 641 -26.96 5.43 1.45
N VAL A 642 -25.91 6.24 1.55
CA VAL A 642 -24.55 5.88 1.17
C VAL A 642 -23.69 5.86 2.41
N ILE A 643 -23.16 4.67 2.70
CA ILE A 643 -22.36 4.38 3.89
C ILE A 643 -20.92 4.13 3.48
N PHE A 644 -19.98 4.83 4.12
CA PHE A 644 -18.57 4.81 3.74
C PHE A 644 -17.76 3.82 4.60
N GLU A 645 -18.14 3.65 5.87
CA GLU A 645 -17.46 2.75 6.79
C GLU A 645 -18.24 1.44 6.98
N LYS A 646 -17.58 0.31 6.75
CA LYS A 646 -18.21 -1.02 6.83
C LYS A 646 -18.72 -1.37 8.23
N GLN A 647 -18.11 -0.81 9.28
CA GLN A 647 -18.50 -1.03 10.67
C GLN A 647 -19.86 -0.41 10.99
N GLN A 648 -20.37 0.52 10.17
CA GLN A 648 -21.73 1.06 10.31
C GLN A 648 -22.81 0.07 9.86
N ILE A 649 -22.45 -1.10 9.33
CA ILE A 649 -23.38 -2.02 8.67
C ILE A 649 -23.30 -3.40 9.29
N TYR A 650 -24.45 -4.03 9.50
CA TYR A 650 -24.56 -5.45 9.80
C TYR A 650 -25.50 -6.14 8.81
N PRO A 651 -25.04 -7.10 7.97
CA PRO A 651 -25.92 -7.89 7.12
C PRO A 651 -26.72 -8.83 8.03
N GLU A 652 -27.99 -8.51 8.33
CA GLU A 652 -28.76 -9.28 9.32
C GLU A 652 -29.58 -10.39 8.68
N TYR A 653 -30.22 -10.12 7.55
CA TYR A 653 -31.05 -11.09 6.84
C TYR A 653 -30.71 -11.19 5.37
N LEU A 654 -30.74 -12.40 4.85
CA LEU A 654 -30.69 -12.72 3.43
C LEU A 654 -32.06 -13.23 3.00
N ILE A 655 -32.71 -12.54 2.07
CA ILE A 655 -34.04 -12.85 1.55
C ILE A 655 -33.87 -13.46 0.17
N GLU A 656 -34.39 -14.67 -0.03
CA GLU A 656 -34.46 -15.35 -1.33
C GLU A 656 -35.92 -15.37 -1.80
N TYR A 657 -36.20 -14.86 -3.00
CA TYR A 657 -37.55 -14.66 -3.53
C TYR A 657 -37.63 -14.87 -5.06
#